data_AF-A0A972IDW5-F1
#
_entry.id   AF-A0A972IDW5-F1
#
_cell.length_a   1.000
_cell.length_b   1.000
_cell.length_c   1.000
_cell.angle_alpha   90.00
_cell.angle_beta   90.00
_cell.angle_gamma   90.00
#
_symmetry.space_group_name_H-M   'P 1'
#
loop_
_entity.id
_entity.type
_entity.pdbx_description
1 polymer ?
#
loop_
_entity_poly.entity_id
_entity_poly.type
_entity_poly.pdbx_seq_one_letter_code
_entity_poly.pdbx_strand_id
1 'polypeptide(L)'
;MFTKKRLFKKIWIAFMAFVMAASPLFGLKNAFASDLIYYESVSKETFAAGIDYENIVRFTSAGWQNIHVLYVDVKNPYVKLETFVNTDSLVIPKTVKEFAEEAGAVAAINGSFFNTTHVAGETAIIGPVVESGKVKTASYDFNRNKNQMATFSVDRFDNPLIDYWKVDLYLVNQRGKEVPVGRYNMPYYGYNDLTVLDRNWGEYSPGSANSDFVEMVIENGRVTDIRNYKPAVRIPENGFVVVTKKAGVHLFNSNFKIGETVRFEVRANLDVNMIQNALTGGGVLVKDGVIPSSFSHSITGTHPRTAIGITKDGGTVIMVAVDGRQQGSKGMTQEELARLMQELGAYNALNFDGGGSTTMVGRKTGSKETEVLNNPSDGYLRKVPAAIGVVSVAPASAMSKLYIRTEDDAVFVNTGRIFTVTATDANGNLADLTGYNPVWSVKGVEGVFKGNTFYPSSTGRGTVTAKVGLLTAELDILVLDEPVSILPPSDLYAVAGETTELPSVIGRDKNGMEAMISAKDIQWSFDKNEGGAKDGLLTPYVSGTDTVTLSVGKAKAYAVLRVARGESKVLDSFENLELYSAGALIPSYGQKVSGYMSGMLNFNLLQSNPAVAAYKGEGLLIDKDVSELSIRVYANMKNYNKLTGEIVDANGKKQTVVFAESMDWTGWRTLKVSVEKIAKPARLTGFSVSKTKEGSNFGYILLDDLQESIIRYPQNAVTLPNVPKPSDGALKPTVSLRPEGDFRFAVMGQAENPSLRKEIATLADTLNNLYDFAAFPGEGAMKEALALHIPSLDTKEGYSFSYQKDNLIIRLDTKNKSLTSKPEQWKRFLDELDKANAKNVFIFMTNGPGAFSDRREAKLFVEKLEEYRRKKFDQVWVFSEGSTDSVRLEKGVRYMEFKKISETEPLQFMLVTINGNDVSYQYKNVK
;
A
#
# COMPACT_ATOMS: atom_id res chain seq x y z
N MET A 1 1.21 -48.01 30.95
CA MET A 1 2.11 -48.75 30.05
C MET A 1 1.38 -48.93 28.73
N PHE A 2 1.87 -48.29 27.66
CA PHE A 2 1.59 -48.50 26.24
C PHE A 2 0.15 -48.62 25.68
N THR A 3 -0.05 -47.93 24.55
CA THR A 3 -1.06 -48.12 23.49
C THR A 3 -2.52 -47.74 23.73
N LYS A 4 -2.89 -46.54 23.26
CA LYS A 4 -4.06 -46.21 22.40
C LYS A 4 -4.42 -44.73 22.50
N LYS A 5 -3.88 -43.89 21.60
CA LYS A 5 -4.40 -42.54 21.25
C LYS A 5 -3.64 -41.97 20.03
N ARG A 6 -3.86 -42.59 18.86
CA ARG A 6 -3.49 -42.04 17.53
C ARG A 6 -4.52 -42.54 16.52
N LEU A 7 -5.76 -42.07 16.63
CA LEU A 7 -6.81 -42.33 15.63
C LEU A 7 -7.97 -41.31 15.66
N PHE A 8 -7.70 -40.01 15.84
CA PHE A 8 -8.75 -38.98 15.81
C PHE A 8 -8.34 -37.62 15.18
N LYS A 9 -7.33 -37.62 14.29
CA LYS A 9 -6.87 -36.39 13.62
C LYS A 9 -6.74 -36.50 12.09
N LYS A 10 -7.41 -37.49 11.47
CA LYS A 10 -7.39 -37.72 10.01
C LYS A 10 -8.77 -37.77 9.33
N ILE A 11 -9.86 -37.39 10.01
CA ILE A 11 -11.22 -37.42 9.44
C ILE A 11 -11.77 -36.02 9.08
N TRP A 12 -11.12 -34.92 9.48
CA TRP A 12 -11.60 -33.56 9.17
C TRP A 12 -11.09 -32.94 7.85
N ILE A 13 -10.07 -33.52 7.22
CA ILE A 13 -9.52 -33.03 5.94
C ILE A 13 -10.12 -33.78 4.72
N ALA A 14 -10.87 -34.87 4.96
CA ALA A 14 -11.53 -35.64 3.89
C ALA A 14 -13.01 -35.25 3.66
N PHE A 15 -13.61 -34.38 4.48
CA PHE A 15 -15.01 -33.99 4.34
C PHE A 15 -15.23 -32.81 3.35
N MET A 16 -14.18 -32.06 3.00
CA MET A 16 -14.22 -31.06 1.92
C MET A 16 -13.99 -31.65 0.52
N ALA A 17 -13.51 -32.90 0.41
CA ALA A 17 -13.18 -33.53 -0.87
C ALA A 17 -14.23 -34.54 -1.38
N PHE A 18 -15.36 -34.73 -0.68
CA PHE A 18 -16.37 -35.75 -1.05
C PHE A 18 -17.82 -35.24 -1.14
N VAL A 19 -18.07 -33.91 -1.16
CA VAL A 19 -19.41 -33.36 -1.46
C VAL A 19 -19.57 -32.97 -2.95
N MET A 20 -18.57 -33.26 -3.79
CA MET A 20 -18.63 -33.05 -5.25
C MET A 20 -19.01 -34.28 -6.07
N ALA A 21 -19.64 -35.29 -5.46
CA ALA A 21 -20.20 -36.43 -6.17
C ALA A 21 -21.56 -36.84 -5.60
N ALA A 22 -22.58 -36.76 -6.45
CA ALA A 22 -23.97 -37.23 -6.28
C ALA A 22 -24.99 -36.30 -5.58
N SER A 23 -25.67 -35.49 -6.39
CA SER A 23 -27.14 -35.35 -6.36
C SER A 23 -27.63 -34.81 -7.70
N PRO A 24 -28.27 -35.64 -8.57
CA PRO A 24 -28.96 -35.14 -9.75
C PRO A 24 -30.35 -34.61 -9.37
N LEU A 25 -30.88 -33.72 -10.21
CA LEU A 25 -32.26 -33.22 -10.26
C LEU A 25 -32.63 -32.12 -9.26
N PHE A 26 -32.40 -30.86 -9.65
CA PHE A 26 -33.43 -29.80 -9.58
C PHE A 26 -33.08 -28.67 -10.58
N GLY A 27 -33.93 -28.55 -11.63
CA GLY A 27 -34.21 -27.31 -12.36
C GLY A 27 -33.09 -26.69 -13.21
N LEU A 28 -33.23 -26.80 -14.54
CA LEU A 28 -32.56 -25.96 -15.53
C LEU A 28 -32.67 -24.47 -15.14
N LYS A 29 -31.56 -23.89 -14.68
CA LYS A 29 -31.32 -22.44 -14.63
C LYS A 29 -30.09 -22.18 -15.50
N ASN A 30 -30.17 -21.17 -16.35
CA ASN A 30 -29.11 -20.75 -17.27
C ASN A 30 -27.73 -20.82 -16.60
N ALA A 31 -26.86 -21.69 -17.13
CA ALA A 31 -25.45 -21.70 -16.76
C ALA A 31 -24.81 -20.43 -17.33
N PHE A 32 -24.69 -19.41 -16.49
CA PHE A 32 -23.84 -18.26 -16.79
C PHE A 32 -22.39 -18.76 -16.79
N ALA A 33 -21.69 -18.67 -17.92
CA ALA A 33 -20.30 -19.08 -18.01
C ALA A 33 -19.44 -18.16 -17.12
N SER A 34 -18.78 -18.71 -16.11
CA SER A 34 -17.75 -18.01 -15.34
C SER A 34 -16.52 -17.78 -16.21
N ASP A 35 -15.83 -16.65 -16.02
CA ASP A 35 -14.55 -16.41 -16.69
C ASP A 35 -13.55 -17.53 -16.37
N LEU A 36 -12.80 -17.93 -17.39
CA LEU A 36 -11.79 -18.96 -17.26
C LEU A 36 -10.59 -18.41 -16.47
N ILE A 37 -10.14 -19.13 -15.44
CA ILE A 37 -8.97 -18.76 -14.63
C ILE A 37 -7.72 -19.41 -15.22
N TYR A 38 -6.75 -18.60 -15.63
CA TYR A 38 -5.44 -19.06 -16.12
C TYR A 38 -4.43 -19.24 -15.00
N TYR A 39 -4.43 -18.32 -14.03
CA TYR A 39 -3.52 -18.33 -12.90
C TYR A 39 -4.22 -17.77 -11.67
N GLU A 40 -3.92 -18.35 -10.51
CA GLU A 40 -4.33 -17.85 -9.21
C GLU A 40 -3.24 -18.08 -8.18
N SER A 41 -3.02 -17.08 -7.33
CA SER A 41 -2.26 -17.24 -6.10
C SER A 41 -2.99 -16.64 -4.93
N VAL A 42 -2.94 -17.34 -3.79
CA VAL A 42 -3.51 -16.90 -2.53
C VAL A 42 -2.39 -16.82 -1.49
N SER A 43 -2.17 -15.64 -0.91
CA SER A 43 -1.36 -15.48 0.29
C SER A 43 -2.25 -15.27 1.50
N LYS A 44 -1.86 -15.79 2.66
CA LYS A 44 -2.65 -15.75 3.90
C LYS A 44 -1.81 -15.26 5.07
N GLU A 45 -2.40 -14.45 5.93
CA GLU A 45 -1.78 -13.95 7.16
C GLU A 45 -2.85 -13.81 8.26
N THR A 46 -2.53 -14.17 9.51
CA THR A 46 -3.44 -13.99 10.65
C THR A 46 -3.05 -12.74 11.42
N PHE A 47 -3.73 -11.62 11.20
CA PHE A 47 -3.39 -10.34 11.83
C PHE A 47 -3.54 -10.35 13.35
N ALA A 48 -4.61 -11.00 13.85
CA ALA A 48 -4.84 -11.26 15.27
C ALA A 48 -5.71 -12.50 15.45
N ALA A 49 -5.87 -13.00 16.67
CA ALA A 49 -6.74 -14.14 16.94
C ALA A 49 -8.18 -13.88 16.45
N GLY A 50 -8.67 -14.69 15.50
CA GLY A 50 -9.99 -14.54 14.89
C GLY A 50 -10.06 -13.53 13.74
N ILE A 51 -8.93 -13.00 13.27
CA ILE A 51 -8.85 -12.05 12.15
C ILE A 51 -7.81 -12.54 11.14
N ASP A 52 -8.29 -13.18 10.08
CA ASP A 52 -7.46 -13.71 9.00
C ASP A 52 -7.58 -12.84 7.75
N TYR A 53 -6.46 -12.63 7.08
CA TYR A 53 -6.34 -11.88 5.84
C TYR A 53 -5.91 -12.81 4.70
N GLU A 54 -6.52 -12.63 3.54
CA GLU A 54 -6.11 -13.26 2.29
C GLU A 54 -5.93 -12.22 1.18
N ASN A 55 -4.87 -12.36 0.39
CA ASN A 55 -4.73 -11.68 -0.88
C ASN A 55 -4.79 -12.70 -2.02
N ILE A 56 -5.74 -12.52 -2.93
CA ILE A 56 -5.97 -13.36 -4.09
C ILE A 56 -5.63 -12.56 -5.34
N VAL A 57 -4.60 -13.00 -6.07
CA VAL A 57 -4.26 -12.47 -7.40
C VAL A 57 -4.70 -13.50 -8.42
N ARG A 58 -5.61 -13.09 -9.32
CA ARG A 58 -6.24 -13.97 -10.30
C ARG A 58 -6.08 -13.39 -11.71
N PHE A 59 -5.60 -14.22 -12.64
CA PHE A 59 -5.55 -13.89 -14.06
C PHE A 59 -6.62 -14.70 -14.79
N THR A 60 -7.57 -14.02 -15.42
CA THR A 60 -8.71 -14.65 -16.09
C THR A 60 -8.76 -14.32 -17.58
N SER A 61 -9.65 -14.99 -18.33
CA SER A 61 -10.00 -14.63 -19.71
C SER A 61 -10.44 -13.19 -19.88
N ALA A 62 -11.00 -12.56 -18.84
CA ALA A 62 -11.41 -11.15 -18.87
C ALA A 62 -10.33 -10.17 -18.37
N GLY A 63 -9.20 -10.67 -17.87
CA GLY A 63 -8.07 -9.89 -17.35
C GLY A 63 -7.75 -10.15 -15.88
N TRP A 64 -6.83 -9.35 -15.34
CA TRP A 64 -6.33 -9.49 -13.97
C TRP A 64 -7.30 -8.97 -12.91
N GLN A 65 -7.28 -9.60 -11.74
CA GLN A 65 -7.98 -9.21 -10.52
C GLN A 65 -7.00 -9.27 -9.34
N ASN A 66 -7.05 -8.28 -8.47
CA ASN A 66 -6.37 -8.27 -7.18
C ASN A 66 -7.41 -8.05 -6.08
N ILE A 67 -7.56 -9.04 -5.21
CA ILE A 67 -8.68 -9.17 -4.27
C ILE A 67 -8.09 -9.32 -2.87
N HIS A 68 -8.62 -8.56 -1.94
CA HIS A 68 -8.22 -8.52 -0.54
C HIS A 68 -9.42 -8.93 0.30
N VAL A 69 -9.24 -9.92 1.17
CA VAL A 69 -10.31 -10.51 1.97
C VAL A 69 -9.88 -10.54 3.43
N LEU A 70 -10.77 -10.13 4.32
CA LEU A 70 -10.66 -10.33 5.76
C LEU A 70 -11.79 -11.24 6.23
N TYR A 71 -11.44 -12.28 6.96
CA TYR A 71 -12.36 -13.14 7.69
C TYR A 71 -12.30 -12.79 9.17
N VAL A 72 -13.44 -12.40 9.72
CA VAL A 72 -13.56 -11.89 11.08
C VAL A 72 -14.49 -12.81 11.87
N ASP A 73 -13.94 -13.56 12.81
CA ASP A 73 -14.70 -14.42 13.72
C ASP A 73 -15.35 -13.57 14.81
N VAL A 74 -16.64 -13.28 14.64
CA VAL A 74 -17.43 -12.49 15.59
C VAL A 74 -17.88 -13.29 16.81
N LYS A 75 -17.66 -14.62 16.83
CA LYS A 75 -17.88 -15.45 18.03
C LYS A 75 -16.69 -15.38 18.99
N ASN A 76 -15.54 -14.87 18.54
CA ASN A 76 -14.41 -14.60 19.42
C ASN A 76 -14.75 -13.40 20.32
N PRO A 77 -14.78 -13.58 21.66
CA PRO A 77 -15.19 -12.52 22.59
C PRO A 77 -14.27 -11.29 22.60
N TYR A 78 -13.08 -11.41 22.02
CA TYR A 78 -12.11 -10.32 21.92
C TYR A 78 -12.16 -9.54 20.61
N VAL A 79 -12.99 -9.97 19.65
CA VAL A 79 -13.12 -9.33 18.34
C VAL A 79 -14.38 -8.48 18.35
N LYS A 80 -14.22 -7.18 18.08
CA LYS A 80 -15.34 -6.22 18.00
C LYS A 80 -15.38 -5.52 16.66
N LEU A 81 -16.54 -5.53 16.03
CA LEU A 81 -16.84 -4.76 14.83
C LEU A 81 -17.30 -3.36 15.25
N GLU A 82 -16.65 -2.34 14.73
CA GLU A 82 -16.97 -0.94 15.01
C GLU A 82 -17.16 -0.15 13.73
N THR A 83 -18.21 0.67 13.70
CA THR A 83 -18.38 1.70 12.68
C THR A 83 -17.54 2.90 13.08
N PHE A 84 -16.78 3.46 12.14
CA PHE A 84 -16.00 4.67 12.36
C PHE A 84 -16.61 5.83 11.60
N VAL A 85 -16.91 6.91 12.32
CA VAL A 85 -17.20 8.22 11.75
C VAL A 85 -16.27 9.26 12.35
N ASN A 86 -16.15 10.43 11.71
CA ASN A 86 -15.33 11.49 12.26
C ASN A 86 -16.00 12.06 13.52
N THR A 87 -15.34 11.89 14.67
CA THR A 87 -15.83 12.36 15.98
C THR A 87 -15.95 13.87 16.06
N ASP A 88 -15.15 14.61 15.29
CA ASP A 88 -15.19 16.08 15.28
C ASP A 88 -16.38 16.58 14.47
N SER A 89 -16.67 15.95 13.33
CA SER A 89 -17.74 16.35 12.42
C SER A 89 -17.98 15.33 11.30
N LEU A 90 -19.23 14.87 11.16
CA LEU A 90 -19.70 13.94 10.12
C LEU A 90 -19.55 14.49 8.69
N VAL A 91 -19.46 15.81 8.52
CA VAL A 91 -19.31 16.46 7.20
C VAL A 91 -17.85 16.63 6.78
N ILE A 92 -16.90 16.26 7.65
CA ILE A 92 -15.46 16.29 7.36
C ILE A 92 -14.98 14.85 7.18
N PRO A 93 -14.76 14.38 5.93
CA PRO A 93 -14.34 13.02 5.69
C PRO A 93 -12.85 12.82 6.06
N LYS A 94 -12.49 11.58 6.44
CA LYS A 94 -11.11 11.12 6.69
C LYS A 94 -10.79 9.93 5.78
N THR A 95 -9.53 9.61 5.60
CA THR A 95 -9.13 8.36 4.96
C THR A 95 -9.47 7.17 5.89
N VAL A 96 -9.68 5.98 5.30
CA VAL A 96 -9.88 4.75 6.09
C VAL A 96 -8.69 4.46 7.01
N LYS A 97 -7.48 4.82 6.57
CA LYS A 97 -6.26 4.69 7.37
C LYS A 97 -6.32 5.56 8.64
N GLU A 98 -6.66 6.84 8.50
CA GLU A 98 -6.82 7.75 9.66
C GLU A 98 -7.86 7.21 10.66
N PHE A 99 -9.01 6.72 10.17
CA PHE A 99 -10.02 6.09 11.05
C PHE A 99 -9.46 4.88 11.81
N ALA A 100 -8.77 3.97 11.11
CA ALA A 100 -8.22 2.77 11.73
C ALA A 100 -7.11 3.09 12.75
N GLU A 101 -6.26 4.07 12.48
CA GLU A 101 -5.19 4.51 13.39
C GLU A 101 -5.76 5.17 14.65
N GLU A 102 -6.72 6.08 14.51
CA GLU A 102 -7.38 6.75 15.64
C GLU A 102 -8.14 5.76 16.54
N ALA A 103 -8.81 4.77 15.95
CA ALA A 103 -9.53 3.73 16.67
C ALA A 103 -8.62 2.61 17.21
N GLY A 104 -7.33 2.60 16.84
CA GLY A 104 -6.41 1.51 17.16
C GLY A 104 -6.82 0.16 16.54
N ALA A 105 -7.60 0.18 15.45
CA ALA A 105 -8.16 -1.00 14.80
C ALA A 105 -7.06 -1.93 14.26
N VAL A 106 -7.37 -3.23 14.24
CA VAL A 106 -6.54 -4.26 13.60
C VAL A 106 -6.65 -4.15 12.09
N ALA A 107 -7.85 -3.91 11.56
CA ALA A 107 -8.12 -3.72 10.15
C ALA A 107 -9.42 -2.93 9.92
N ALA A 108 -9.56 -2.33 8.74
CA ALA A 108 -10.79 -1.63 8.35
C ALA A 108 -10.98 -1.58 6.83
N ILE A 109 -12.23 -1.41 6.40
CA ILE A 109 -12.62 -1.12 5.01
C ILE A 109 -13.48 0.15 4.94
N ASN A 110 -13.53 0.80 3.78
CA ASN A 110 -14.54 1.85 3.54
C ASN A 110 -15.97 1.27 3.58
N GLY A 111 -16.97 2.14 3.76
CA GLY A 111 -18.36 1.71 3.87
C GLY A 111 -19.33 2.50 2.99
N SER A 112 -20.13 3.37 3.60
CA SER A 112 -21.30 3.97 2.97
C SER A 112 -21.02 4.82 1.73
N PHE A 113 -22.02 4.85 0.85
CA PHE A 113 -22.13 5.89 -0.17
C PHE A 113 -22.33 7.25 0.47
N PHE A 114 -21.89 8.28 -0.24
CA PHE A 114 -21.99 9.67 0.21
C PHE A 114 -22.05 10.61 -0.97
N ASN A 115 -22.53 11.82 -0.72
CA ASN A 115 -22.53 12.87 -1.74
C ASN A 115 -21.15 13.54 -1.78
N THR A 116 -20.48 13.47 -2.93
CA THR A 116 -19.20 14.15 -3.17
C THR A 116 -19.45 15.63 -3.45
N THR A 117 -18.90 16.51 -2.62
CA THR A 117 -18.94 17.96 -2.81
C THR A 117 -17.67 18.59 -2.27
N HIS A 118 -17.24 19.69 -2.89
CA HIS A 118 -16.07 20.46 -2.44
C HIS A 118 -16.44 21.52 -1.40
N VAL A 119 -17.74 21.67 -1.09
CA VAL A 119 -18.24 22.62 -0.10
C VAL A 119 -18.23 21.96 1.28
N ALA A 120 -17.43 22.53 2.19
CA ALA A 120 -17.42 22.11 3.59
C ALA A 120 -18.83 22.25 4.19
N GLY A 121 -19.34 21.21 4.85
CA GLY A 121 -20.71 21.18 5.37
C GLY A 121 -21.74 20.44 4.51
N GLU A 122 -21.42 20.10 3.27
CA GLU A 122 -22.38 19.47 2.35
C GLU A 122 -22.12 17.97 2.10
N THR A 123 -21.00 17.44 2.59
CA THR A 123 -20.75 15.98 2.54
C THR A 123 -21.73 15.28 3.47
N ALA A 124 -22.57 14.41 2.92
CA ALA A 124 -23.58 13.68 3.69
C ALA A 124 -23.48 12.18 3.41
N ILE A 125 -23.43 11.39 4.47
CA ILE A 125 -23.54 9.93 4.42
C ILE A 125 -24.97 9.57 3.99
N ILE A 126 -25.11 8.61 3.08
CA ILE A 126 -26.42 8.15 2.63
C ILE A 126 -26.87 6.97 3.50
N GLY A 127 -28.00 7.17 4.20
CA GLY A 127 -28.69 6.16 5.00
C GLY A 127 -28.28 6.11 6.47
N PRO A 128 -28.85 5.15 7.24
CA PRO A 128 -28.57 5.00 8.65
C PRO A 128 -27.12 4.66 8.97
N VAL A 129 -26.60 5.29 10.02
CA VAL A 129 -25.31 4.98 10.65
C VAL A 129 -25.50 4.86 12.15
N VAL A 130 -24.95 3.80 12.74
CA VAL A 130 -24.86 3.62 14.19
C VAL A 130 -23.40 3.37 14.53
N GLU A 131 -22.88 4.13 15.48
CA GLU A 131 -21.55 3.97 16.07
C GLU A 131 -21.72 3.80 17.58
N SER A 132 -21.21 2.70 18.11
CA SER A 132 -21.21 2.40 19.55
C SER A 132 -22.58 2.59 20.24
N GLY A 133 -23.64 2.10 19.61
CA GLY A 133 -25.03 2.12 20.12
C GLY A 133 -25.77 3.44 19.91
N LYS A 134 -25.16 4.42 19.24
CA LYS A 134 -25.77 5.73 18.99
C LYS A 134 -26.03 5.91 17.50
N VAL A 135 -27.29 6.19 17.14
CA VAL A 135 -27.64 6.61 15.78
C VAL A 135 -26.95 7.93 15.50
N LYS A 136 -26.25 8.02 14.37
CA LYS A 136 -25.52 9.21 13.92
C LYS A 136 -26.22 9.92 12.78
N THR A 137 -26.82 9.14 11.87
CA THR A 137 -27.57 9.65 10.71
C THR A 137 -28.81 8.79 10.49
N ALA A 138 -29.87 9.39 9.98
CA ALA A 138 -31.05 8.69 9.50
C ALA A 138 -31.93 9.63 8.65
N SER A 139 -32.76 9.05 7.78
CA SER A 139 -33.79 9.82 7.05
C SER A 139 -35.07 9.02 6.86
N TYR A 140 -36.20 9.73 6.90
CA TYR A 140 -37.56 9.19 6.81
C TYR A 140 -37.86 8.52 5.45
N ASP A 141 -37.27 9.05 4.38
CA ASP A 141 -37.44 8.62 3.00
C ASP A 141 -36.60 7.38 2.65
N PHE A 142 -35.61 7.04 3.47
CA PHE A 142 -34.70 5.93 3.20
C PHE A 142 -35.43 4.59 3.14
N ASN A 143 -35.30 3.88 2.01
CA ASN A 143 -35.98 2.62 1.66
C ASN A 143 -37.52 2.60 1.81
N ARG A 144 -38.18 3.75 2.05
CA ARG A 144 -39.61 3.80 2.40
C ARG A 144 -40.49 3.16 1.35
N ASN A 145 -40.27 3.53 0.09
CA ASN A 145 -41.09 3.10 -1.05
C ASN A 145 -40.53 1.86 -1.74
N LYS A 146 -39.25 1.55 -1.55
CA LYS A 146 -38.56 0.42 -2.17
C LYS A 146 -37.32 0.07 -1.36
N ASN A 147 -37.10 -1.22 -1.14
CA ASN A 147 -35.85 -1.74 -0.60
C ASN A 147 -34.74 -1.54 -1.65
N GLN A 148 -33.95 -0.47 -1.52
CA GLN A 148 -32.94 -0.07 -2.49
C GLN A 148 -31.53 -0.33 -1.96
N MET A 149 -31.22 0.18 -0.77
CA MET A 149 -29.89 0.13 -0.15
C MET A 149 -29.97 -0.59 1.19
N ALA A 150 -29.24 -1.69 1.34
CA ALA A 150 -29.21 -2.48 2.56
C ALA A 150 -28.19 -1.93 3.57
N THR A 151 -28.42 -2.19 4.84
CA THR A 151 -27.56 -1.79 5.96
C THR A 151 -26.98 -3.04 6.61
N PHE A 152 -25.67 -3.07 6.77
CA PHE A 152 -25.00 -4.05 7.62
C PHE A 152 -25.12 -3.57 9.06
N SER A 153 -25.51 -4.44 9.98
CA SER A 153 -25.66 -4.10 11.40
C SER A 153 -25.11 -5.20 12.28
N VAL A 154 -24.62 -4.82 13.46
CA VAL A 154 -24.18 -5.70 14.54
C VAL A 154 -24.96 -5.32 15.78
N ASP A 155 -25.64 -6.28 16.39
CA ASP A 155 -26.38 -6.05 17.62
C ASP A 155 -25.47 -6.02 18.88
N ARG A 156 -26.03 -5.72 20.05
CA ARG A 156 -25.30 -5.70 21.33
C ARG A 156 -24.76 -7.07 21.79
N PHE A 157 -25.11 -8.15 21.08
CA PHE A 157 -24.63 -9.52 21.31
C PHE A 157 -23.66 -9.97 20.22
N ASP A 158 -23.13 -9.03 19.43
CA ASP A 158 -22.20 -9.27 18.33
C ASP A 158 -22.80 -10.10 17.17
N ASN A 159 -24.13 -10.19 17.05
CA ASN A 159 -24.75 -10.87 15.90
C ASN A 159 -24.79 -9.94 14.69
N PRO A 160 -24.16 -10.30 13.57
CA PRO A 160 -24.23 -9.52 12.34
C PRO A 160 -25.53 -9.83 11.58
N LEU A 161 -26.11 -8.81 10.95
CA LEU A 161 -27.26 -8.94 10.05
C LEU A 161 -27.17 -7.95 8.88
N ILE A 162 -27.87 -8.27 7.79
CA ILE A 162 -28.04 -7.40 6.63
C ILE A 162 -29.53 -7.25 6.37
N ASP A 163 -30.04 -6.03 6.46
CA ASP A 163 -31.46 -5.75 6.20
C ASP A 163 -31.69 -4.34 5.64
N TYR A 164 -32.89 -4.06 5.14
CA TYR A 164 -33.32 -2.76 4.65
C TYR A 164 -34.02 -1.98 5.76
N TRP A 165 -33.28 -1.05 6.36
CA TRP A 165 -33.82 -0.17 7.40
C TRP A 165 -34.85 0.80 6.80
N LYS A 166 -35.96 0.97 7.50
CA LYS A 166 -36.98 2.00 7.28
C LYS A 166 -37.16 2.75 8.59
N VAL A 167 -36.99 4.07 8.57
CA VAL A 167 -36.89 4.87 9.79
C VAL A 167 -38.01 5.90 9.88
N ASP A 168 -38.62 6.02 11.05
CA ASP A 168 -39.54 7.10 11.42
C ASP A 168 -38.83 8.00 12.46
N LEU A 169 -38.89 9.32 12.23
CA LEU A 169 -38.21 10.31 13.06
C LEU A 169 -39.26 11.29 13.61
N TYR A 170 -39.21 11.57 14.91
CA TYR A 170 -40.18 12.45 15.57
C TYR A 170 -39.54 13.40 16.58
N LEU A 171 -40.08 14.61 16.65
CA LEU A 171 -39.99 15.47 17.82
C LEU A 171 -41.27 15.30 18.63
N VAL A 172 -41.13 14.81 19.87
CA VAL A 172 -42.24 14.66 20.81
C VAL A 172 -42.25 15.86 21.73
N ASN A 173 -43.30 16.70 21.65
CA ASN A 173 -43.41 17.87 22.50
C ASN A 173 -43.92 17.51 23.91
N GLN A 174 -43.94 18.49 24.81
CA GLN A 174 -44.40 18.34 26.20
C GLN A 174 -45.84 17.79 26.33
N ARG A 175 -46.68 17.97 25.30
CA ARG A 175 -48.06 17.45 25.25
C ARG A 175 -48.15 16.01 24.75
N GLY A 176 -47.02 15.38 24.44
CA GLY A 176 -46.97 14.04 23.84
C GLY A 176 -47.31 14.00 22.34
N LYS A 177 -47.44 15.16 21.68
CA LYS A 177 -47.71 15.19 20.23
C LYS A 177 -46.41 14.93 19.47
N GLU A 178 -46.48 13.96 18.56
CA GLU A 178 -45.39 13.63 17.64
C GLU A 178 -45.43 14.55 16.42
N VAL A 179 -44.30 15.22 16.14
CA VAL A 179 -44.10 16.06 14.96
C VAL A 179 -43.07 15.37 14.06
N PRO A 180 -43.41 15.04 12.81
CA PRO A 180 -42.53 14.28 11.93
C PRO A 180 -41.27 15.08 11.58
N VAL A 181 -40.14 14.38 11.61
CA VAL A 181 -38.82 14.86 11.18
C VAL A 181 -38.47 14.14 9.89
N GLY A 182 -37.90 14.87 8.93
CA GLY A 182 -37.47 14.26 7.67
C GLY A 182 -36.08 13.62 7.78
N ARG A 183 -35.16 14.29 8.49
CA ARG A 183 -33.73 13.98 8.44
C ARG A 183 -33.02 14.22 9.77
N TYR A 184 -31.99 13.44 10.02
CA TYR A 184 -31.08 13.58 11.16
C TYR A 184 -29.63 13.54 10.68
N ASN A 185 -28.89 14.62 10.90
CA ASN A 185 -27.48 14.84 10.50
C ASN A 185 -27.19 14.56 9.01
N MET A 186 -28.22 14.60 8.17
CA MET A 186 -28.13 14.34 6.73
C MET A 186 -28.87 15.47 5.98
N PRO A 187 -28.36 16.71 6.00
CA PRO A 187 -29.06 17.84 5.37
C PRO A 187 -28.96 17.77 3.84
N TYR A 188 -29.79 16.94 3.23
CA TYR A 188 -29.91 16.80 1.78
C TYR A 188 -31.31 17.25 1.34
N TYR A 189 -31.46 17.86 0.16
CA TYR A 189 -32.69 18.50 -0.34
C TYR A 189 -33.13 19.83 0.30
N GLY A 190 -32.17 20.63 0.78
CA GLY A 190 -32.40 22.07 0.98
C GLY A 190 -33.40 22.43 2.08
N TYR A 191 -33.55 21.58 3.11
CA TYR A 191 -34.29 21.86 4.36
C TYR A 191 -35.78 22.19 4.17
N ASN A 192 -36.46 21.56 3.20
CA ASN A 192 -37.90 21.75 3.01
C ASN A 192 -38.75 21.02 4.08
N ASP A 193 -38.16 20.02 4.75
CA ASP A 193 -38.67 19.30 5.90
C ASP A 193 -37.92 19.71 7.19
N LEU A 194 -38.37 19.22 8.35
CA LEU A 194 -37.61 19.39 9.59
C LEU A 194 -36.36 18.50 9.54
N THR A 195 -35.19 19.12 9.66
CA THR A 195 -33.89 18.44 9.76
C THR A 195 -33.28 18.67 11.14
N VAL A 196 -32.98 17.60 11.88
CA VAL A 196 -32.29 17.66 13.16
C VAL A 196 -30.79 17.61 12.93
N LEU A 197 -30.05 18.55 13.50
CA LEU A 197 -28.59 18.62 13.50
C LEU A 197 -28.07 18.67 14.93
N ASP A 198 -27.25 17.70 15.32
CA ASP A 198 -26.57 17.70 16.62
C ASP A 198 -25.06 17.96 16.46
N ARG A 199 -24.31 17.85 17.58
CA ARG A 199 -22.87 18.10 17.59
C ARG A 199 -22.07 17.15 16.69
N ASN A 200 -22.58 15.95 16.40
CA ASN A 200 -21.89 15.05 15.47
C ASN A 200 -21.88 15.64 14.05
N TRP A 201 -22.88 16.45 13.66
CA TRP A 201 -22.86 17.11 12.35
C TRP A 201 -21.78 18.18 12.27
N GLY A 202 -21.72 19.08 13.25
CA GLY A 202 -20.72 20.15 13.31
C GLY A 202 -20.93 21.08 14.51
N GLU A 203 -20.04 22.05 14.68
CA GLU A 203 -20.09 22.95 15.84
C GLU A 203 -21.21 23.99 15.74
N TYR A 204 -21.48 24.52 14.55
CA TYR A 204 -22.46 25.56 14.29
C TYR A 204 -23.55 25.07 13.35
N SER A 205 -24.78 25.55 13.51
CA SER A 205 -25.86 25.31 12.56
C SER A 205 -25.61 26.05 11.22
N PRO A 206 -26.37 25.76 10.14
CA PRO A 206 -26.22 26.46 8.87
C PRO A 206 -26.42 27.98 8.98
N GLY A 207 -27.40 28.43 9.76
CA GLY A 207 -27.78 29.83 9.85
C GLY A 207 -28.32 30.42 8.55
N SER A 208 -28.93 31.60 8.64
CA SER A 208 -29.68 32.22 7.55
C SER A 208 -28.96 33.39 6.89
N ALA A 209 -27.62 33.45 6.94
CA ALA A 209 -26.84 34.58 6.42
C ALA A 209 -27.16 34.88 4.94
N ASN A 210 -27.51 33.87 4.14
CA ASN A 210 -27.91 33.97 2.74
C ASN A 210 -29.10 33.05 2.36
N SER A 211 -29.95 32.66 3.32
CA SER A 211 -31.03 31.68 3.10
C SER A 211 -32.28 31.99 3.94
N ASP A 212 -33.42 31.37 3.64
CA ASP A 212 -34.70 31.55 4.34
C ASP A 212 -34.90 30.57 5.51
N PHE A 213 -33.82 30.13 6.15
CA PHE A 213 -33.89 29.15 7.23
C PHE A 213 -34.49 29.74 8.51
N VAL A 214 -35.20 28.86 9.22
CA VAL A 214 -35.67 29.04 10.58
C VAL A 214 -35.14 27.87 11.40
N GLU A 215 -34.59 28.18 12.56
CA GLU A 215 -33.89 27.24 13.42
C GLU A 215 -34.53 27.21 14.81
N MET A 216 -34.76 26.03 15.35
CA MET A 216 -35.19 25.84 16.74
C MET A 216 -34.06 25.20 17.52
N VAL A 217 -33.61 25.86 18.60
CA VAL A 217 -32.51 25.40 19.45
C VAL A 217 -33.08 24.64 20.64
N ILE A 218 -32.62 23.41 20.83
CA ILE A 218 -32.98 22.56 21.96
C ILE A 218 -31.72 22.33 22.78
N GLU A 219 -31.76 22.65 24.06
CA GLU A 219 -30.68 22.41 25.01
C GLU A 219 -31.25 21.75 26.27
N ASN A 220 -30.61 20.66 26.73
CA ASN A 220 -31.09 19.87 27.88
C ASN A 220 -32.57 19.45 27.75
N GLY A 221 -32.98 19.10 26.53
CA GLY A 221 -34.35 18.68 26.21
C GLY A 221 -35.40 19.80 26.28
N ARG A 222 -35.01 21.08 26.28
CA ARG A 222 -35.94 22.22 26.26
C ARG A 222 -35.67 23.14 25.09
N VAL A 223 -36.72 23.72 24.51
CA VAL A 223 -36.59 24.77 23.50
C VAL A 223 -36.04 26.03 24.16
N THR A 224 -34.84 26.45 23.78
CA THR A 224 -34.21 27.68 24.31
C THR A 224 -34.38 28.85 23.37
N ASP A 225 -34.52 28.61 22.07
CA ASP A 225 -34.65 29.67 21.07
C ASP A 225 -35.41 29.19 19.81
N ILE A 226 -36.14 30.10 19.17
CA ILE A 226 -36.74 29.90 17.85
C ILE A 226 -36.32 31.10 16.98
N ARG A 227 -35.38 30.84 16.08
CA ARG A 227 -34.57 31.83 15.38
C ARG A 227 -35.03 31.95 13.94
N ASN A 228 -35.78 33.00 13.64
CA ASN A 228 -36.19 33.30 12.26
C ASN A 228 -35.13 34.16 11.57
N TYR A 229 -34.53 33.64 10.49
CA TYR A 229 -33.60 34.37 9.63
C TYR A 229 -32.40 34.97 10.39
N LYS A 230 -31.80 34.19 11.31
CA LYS A 230 -30.66 34.62 12.12
C LYS A 230 -29.36 33.98 11.64
N PRO A 231 -28.18 34.58 11.93
CA PRO A 231 -26.90 33.91 11.73
C PRO A 231 -26.82 32.58 12.49
N ALA A 232 -25.91 31.72 12.03
CA ALA A 232 -25.61 30.42 12.60
C ALA A 232 -25.45 30.49 14.12
N VAL A 233 -25.96 29.48 14.81
CA VAL A 233 -25.85 29.34 16.25
C VAL A 233 -25.00 28.12 16.57
N ARG A 234 -24.22 28.20 17.65
CA ARG A 234 -23.50 27.02 18.16
C ARG A 234 -24.55 25.97 18.53
N ILE A 235 -24.47 24.77 17.97
CA ILE A 235 -25.33 23.67 18.37
C ILE A 235 -25.07 23.40 19.87
N PRO A 236 -26.03 23.05 20.74
CA PRO A 236 -25.71 22.74 22.14
C PRO A 236 -25.03 21.36 22.31
N GLU A 237 -24.12 21.19 23.27
CA GLU A 237 -23.46 19.89 23.53
C GLU A 237 -24.47 18.81 23.97
N ASN A 238 -25.42 19.20 24.81
CA ASN A 238 -26.49 18.34 25.34
C ASN A 238 -27.82 18.61 24.63
N GLY A 239 -27.77 18.81 23.33
CA GLY A 239 -28.92 19.26 22.56
C GLY A 239 -28.72 19.15 21.05
N PHE A 240 -29.59 19.83 20.32
CA PHE A 240 -29.61 19.82 18.86
C PHE A 240 -30.32 21.07 18.33
N VAL A 241 -30.12 21.35 17.05
CA VAL A 241 -30.84 22.38 16.31
C VAL A 241 -31.75 21.70 15.29
N VAL A 242 -32.99 22.15 15.19
CA VAL A 242 -33.92 21.73 14.14
C VAL A 242 -33.97 22.84 13.10
N VAL A 243 -33.70 22.51 11.84
CA VAL A 243 -33.63 23.45 10.72
C VAL A 243 -34.76 23.16 9.74
N THR A 244 -35.39 24.23 9.23
CA THR A 244 -36.34 24.19 8.12
C THR A 244 -36.28 25.49 7.34
N LYS A 245 -36.74 25.51 6.09
CA LYS A 245 -37.03 26.72 5.33
C LYS A 245 -38.34 27.39 5.77
N LYS A 246 -38.59 28.59 5.25
CA LYS A 246 -39.78 29.41 5.52
C LYS A 246 -41.10 28.63 5.39
N ALA A 247 -41.20 27.70 4.42
CA ALA A 247 -42.39 26.89 4.22
C ALA A 247 -42.73 26.01 5.44
N GLY A 248 -41.75 25.48 6.16
CA GLY A 248 -41.94 24.59 7.31
C GLY A 248 -42.08 25.30 8.66
N VAL A 249 -42.00 26.64 8.71
CA VAL A 249 -42.07 27.42 9.97
C VAL A 249 -43.36 27.19 10.74
N HIS A 250 -44.46 26.91 10.04
CA HIS A 250 -45.74 26.58 10.66
C HIS A 250 -45.65 25.33 11.56
N LEU A 251 -44.72 24.39 11.28
CA LEU A 251 -44.47 23.21 12.10
C LEU A 251 -43.80 23.57 13.42
N PHE A 252 -42.99 24.63 13.50
CA PHE A 252 -42.45 25.12 14.77
C PHE A 252 -43.53 25.83 15.57
N ASN A 253 -44.10 26.90 15.00
CA ASN A 253 -45.00 27.81 15.73
C ASN A 253 -46.28 27.13 16.23
N SER A 254 -46.74 26.08 15.54
CA SER A 254 -47.96 25.36 15.93
C SER A 254 -47.73 24.27 16.98
N ASN A 255 -46.48 23.86 17.20
CA ASN A 255 -46.18 22.67 18.02
C ASN A 255 -45.25 22.92 19.20
N PHE A 256 -44.43 23.97 19.18
CA PHE A 256 -43.40 24.21 20.19
C PHE A 256 -43.41 25.66 20.67
N LYS A 257 -43.10 25.86 21.95
CA LYS A 257 -42.85 27.18 22.56
C LYS A 257 -41.52 27.16 23.33
N ILE A 258 -40.88 28.32 23.41
CA ILE A 258 -39.68 28.50 24.24
C ILE A 258 -40.00 28.07 25.69
N GLY A 259 -39.12 27.24 26.27
CA GLY A 259 -39.25 26.64 27.60
C GLY A 259 -39.90 25.25 27.63
N GLU A 260 -40.63 24.84 26.59
CA GLU A 260 -41.27 23.51 26.53
C GLU A 260 -40.23 22.40 26.39
N THR A 261 -40.54 21.23 26.96
CA THR A 261 -39.73 20.03 26.77
C THR A 261 -39.96 19.39 25.40
N VAL A 262 -38.88 18.91 24.79
CA VAL A 262 -38.89 18.22 23.50
C VAL A 262 -37.95 17.02 23.58
N ARG A 263 -38.44 15.86 23.12
CA ARG A 263 -37.65 14.64 22.94
C ARG A 263 -37.53 14.33 21.46
N PHE A 264 -36.33 14.00 21.00
CA PHE A 264 -36.11 13.47 19.66
C PHE A 264 -36.11 11.94 19.71
N GLU A 265 -36.89 11.31 18.84
CA GLU A 265 -37.00 9.86 18.75
C GLU A 265 -36.69 9.36 17.34
N VAL A 266 -35.86 8.32 17.28
CA VAL A 266 -35.57 7.54 16.09
C VAL A 266 -36.18 6.16 16.27
N ARG A 267 -37.08 5.77 15.38
CA ARG A 267 -37.72 4.44 15.36
C ARG A 267 -37.45 3.77 14.02
N ALA A 268 -37.30 2.46 14.00
CA ALA A 268 -37.12 1.72 12.74
C ALA A 268 -37.98 0.45 12.71
N ASN A 269 -37.99 -0.25 11.57
CA ASN A 269 -38.55 -1.60 11.44
C ASN A 269 -37.76 -2.69 12.20
N LEU A 270 -36.82 -2.28 13.05
CA LEU A 270 -36.09 -3.08 14.03
C LEU A 270 -35.89 -2.27 15.31
N ASP A 271 -35.50 -2.92 16.41
CA ASP A 271 -35.16 -2.20 17.64
C ASP A 271 -33.79 -1.54 17.54
N VAL A 272 -33.76 -0.25 17.22
CA VAL A 272 -32.54 0.55 17.08
C VAL A 272 -31.70 0.56 18.36
N ASN A 273 -32.32 0.35 19.53
CA ASN A 273 -31.58 0.27 20.78
C ASN A 273 -30.72 -0.99 20.80
N MET A 274 -31.13 -2.09 20.19
CA MET A 274 -30.37 -3.34 20.19
C MET A 274 -29.15 -3.30 19.26
N ILE A 275 -29.02 -2.27 18.41
CA ILE A 275 -27.94 -2.17 17.43
C ILE A 275 -26.74 -1.45 18.05
N GLN A 276 -25.57 -2.09 18.01
CA GLN A 276 -24.31 -1.52 18.46
C GLN A 276 -23.61 -0.77 17.33
N ASN A 277 -23.57 -1.34 16.13
CA ASN A 277 -22.93 -0.74 14.97
C ASN A 277 -23.76 -0.97 13.72
N ALA A 278 -23.88 0.03 12.86
CA ALA A 278 -24.54 -0.12 11.58
C ALA A 278 -23.94 0.83 10.54
N LEU A 279 -23.78 0.31 9.33
CA LEU A 279 -23.27 1.08 8.20
C LEU A 279 -24.01 0.69 6.92
N THR A 280 -24.57 1.68 6.25
CA THR A 280 -25.40 1.48 5.06
C THR A 280 -24.54 1.25 3.83
N GLY A 281 -24.82 0.21 3.05
CA GLY A 281 -24.20 -0.01 1.76
C GLY A 281 -25.17 0.21 0.62
N GLY A 282 -25.08 -0.64 -0.39
CA GLY A 282 -25.85 -0.60 -1.62
C GLY A 282 -26.71 -1.85 -1.77
N GLY A 283 -26.62 -2.50 -2.94
CA GLY A 283 -27.43 -3.67 -3.25
C GLY A 283 -26.98 -4.91 -2.48
N VAL A 284 -27.94 -5.75 -2.10
CA VAL A 284 -27.66 -7.10 -1.60
C VAL A 284 -27.09 -7.93 -2.76
N LEU A 285 -25.90 -8.48 -2.55
CA LEU A 285 -25.16 -9.30 -3.51
C LEU A 285 -25.54 -10.78 -3.42
N VAL A 286 -25.70 -11.26 -2.19
CA VAL A 286 -26.11 -12.64 -1.89
C VAL A 286 -27.16 -12.59 -0.80
N LYS A 287 -28.25 -13.32 -0.98
CA LYS A 287 -29.31 -13.49 0.01
C LYS A 287 -29.63 -14.96 0.18
N ASP A 288 -29.54 -15.46 1.41
CA ASP A 288 -29.81 -16.86 1.73
C ASP A 288 -29.02 -17.85 0.86
N GLY A 289 -27.76 -17.52 0.57
CA GLY A 289 -26.85 -18.29 -0.26
C GLY A 289 -27.10 -18.18 -1.78
N VAL A 290 -28.03 -17.33 -2.21
CA VAL A 290 -28.42 -17.17 -3.62
C VAL A 290 -28.13 -15.75 -4.10
N ILE A 291 -27.53 -15.63 -5.29
CA ILE A 291 -27.37 -14.33 -5.97
C ILE A 291 -28.74 -13.89 -6.50
N PRO A 292 -29.24 -12.69 -6.14
CA PRO A 292 -30.52 -12.18 -6.66
C PRO A 292 -30.51 -12.06 -8.19
N SER A 293 -31.67 -12.27 -8.83
CA SER A 293 -31.82 -12.10 -10.29
C SER A 293 -31.59 -10.66 -10.77
N SER A 294 -31.70 -9.70 -9.85
CA SER A 294 -31.41 -8.28 -10.07
C SER A 294 -30.99 -7.64 -8.74
N PHE A 295 -30.04 -6.71 -8.79
CA PHE A 295 -29.59 -5.98 -7.60
C PHE A 295 -30.52 -4.80 -7.28
N SER A 296 -30.87 -4.63 -5.99
CA SER A 296 -31.77 -3.56 -5.53
C SER A 296 -31.22 -2.15 -5.76
N HIS A 297 -29.89 -2.02 -5.72
CA HIS A 297 -29.13 -0.86 -6.13
C HIS A 297 -28.06 -1.35 -7.12
N SER A 298 -28.28 -1.07 -8.40
CA SER A 298 -27.48 -1.60 -9.52
C SER A 298 -26.38 -0.61 -9.91
N ILE A 299 -25.13 -1.08 -9.92
CA ILE A 299 -23.96 -0.29 -10.32
C ILE A 299 -23.30 -0.99 -11.52
N THR A 300 -23.53 -0.44 -12.71
CA THR A 300 -23.07 -1.02 -13.97
C THR A 300 -21.56 -0.91 -14.16
N GLY A 301 -20.99 -1.81 -14.95
CA GLY A 301 -19.58 -1.77 -15.36
C GLY A 301 -18.60 -2.34 -14.35
N THR A 302 -17.35 -2.41 -14.79
CA THR A 302 -16.24 -2.98 -14.03
C THR A 302 -15.52 -1.89 -13.24
N HIS A 303 -15.50 -2.02 -11.92
CA HIS A 303 -14.94 -1.02 -11.01
C HIS A 303 -14.16 -1.68 -9.87
N PRO A 304 -13.30 -0.93 -9.16
CA PRO A 304 -12.91 -1.30 -7.80
C PRO A 304 -14.17 -1.43 -6.94
N ARG A 305 -14.22 -2.43 -6.06
CA ARG A 305 -15.41 -2.76 -5.28
C ARG A 305 -15.05 -3.02 -3.82
N THR A 306 -15.97 -2.66 -2.93
CA THR A 306 -15.94 -3.07 -1.54
C THR A 306 -17.22 -3.83 -1.21
N ALA A 307 -17.13 -4.90 -0.43
CA ALA A 307 -18.29 -5.67 0.00
C ALA A 307 -18.11 -6.19 1.43
N ILE A 308 -19.23 -6.51 2.06
CA ILE A 308 -19.28 -7.19 3.35
C ILE A 308 -20.31 -8.31 3.30
N GLY A 309 -19.98 -9.44 3.92
CA GLY A 309 -20.84 -10.61 3.97
C GLY A 309 -20.78 -11.34 5.30
N ILE A 310 -21.73 -12.25 5.48
CA ILE A 310 -21.95 -13.02 6.68
C ILE A 310 -22.10 -14.48 6.24
N THR A 311 -21.37 -15.38 6.90
CA THR A 311 -21.46 -16.82 6.71
C THR A 311 -22.79 -17.38 7.22
N LYS A 312 -23.16 -18.59 6.78
CA LYS A 312 -24.49 -19.18 7.07
C LYS A 312 -24.75 -19.36 8.57
N ASP A 313 -23.73 -19.65 9.36
CA ASP A 313 -23.83 -19.85 10.80
C ASP A 313 -23.72 -18.53 11.60
N GLY A 314 -23.61 -17.39 10.91
CA GLY A 314 -23.46 -16.06 11.49
C GLY A 314 -22.13 -15.82 12.22
N GLY A 315 -21.20 -16.79 12.20
CA GLY A 315 -20.00 -16.74 13.03
C GLY A 315 -18.84 -15.97 12.43
N THR A 316 -18.85 -15.78 11.11
CA THR A 316 -17.78 -15.08 10.40
C THR A 316 -18.35 -13.99 9.51
N VAL A 317 -17.78 -12.79 9.64
CA VAL A 317 -17.97 -11.66 8.73
C VAL A 317 -16.82 -11.64 7.73
N ILE A 318 -17.16 -11.49 6.45
CA ILE A 318 -16.23 -11.47 5.32
C ILE A 318 -16.21 -10.04 4.77
N MET A 319 -15.06 -9.37 4.85
CA MET A 319 -14.86 -8.02 4.32
C MET A 319 -13.96 -8.10 3.08
N VAL A 320 -14.38 -7.50 1.97
CA VAL A 320 -13.68 -7.60 0.69
C VAL A 320 -13.39 -6.24 0.11
N ALA A 321 -12.17 -6.06 -0.39
CA ALA A 321 -11.77 -4.96 -1.26
C ALA A 321 -11.17 -5.53 -2.56
N VAL A 322 -11.70 -5.12 -3.70
CA VAL A 322 -11.22 -5.50 -5.03
C VAL A 322 -10.66 -4.27 -5.71
N ASP A 323 -9.37 -4.29 -6.04
CA ASP A 323 -8.76 -3.21 -6.81
C ASP A 323 -9.38 -3.12 -8.22
N GLY A 324 -9.26 -1.98 -8.89
CA GLY A 324 -9.79 -1.82 -10.25
C GLY A 324 -9.25 -0.61 -10.99
N ARG A 325 -9.63 -0.44 -12.27
CA ARG A 325 -9.22 0.68 -13.15
C ARG A 325 -7.70 0.80 -13.34
N GLN A 326 -6.98 -0.32 -13.21
CA GLN A 326 -5.54 -0.35 -13.32
C GLN A 326 -5.09 -1.62 -14.06
N GLN A 327 -3.90 -1.61 -14.66
CA GLN A 327 -3.34 -2.83 -15.27
C GLN A 327 -3.24 -3.98 -14.26
N GLY A 328 -2.97 -3.64 -12.99
CA GLY A 328 -2.91 -4.56 -11.87
C GLY A 328 -4.26 -5.14 -11.40
N SER A 329 -5.38 -4.66 -11.92
CA SER A 329 -6.72 -5.21 -11.64
C SER A 329 -7.74 -4.48 -12.49
N LYS A 330 -8.52 -5.20 -13.30
CA LYS A 330 -9.64 -4.61 -14.05
C LYS A 330 -10.76 -4.14 -13.12
N GLY A 331 -10.87 -4.75 -11.94
CA GLY A 331 -12.02 -4.64 -11.05
C GLY A 331 -13.04 -5.74 -11.30
N MET A 332 -14.25 -5.52 -10.78
CA MET A 332 -15.37 -6.44 -10.97
C MET A 332 -16.65 -5.69 -11.30
N THR A 333 -17.47 -6.31 -12.14
CA THR A 333 -18.91 -6.05 -12.21
C THR A 333 -19.56 -6.45 -10.89
N GLN A 334 -20.76 -5.93 -10.62
CA GLN A 334 -21.50 -6.29 -9.41
C GLN A 334 -21.84 -7.79 -9.36
N GLU A 335 -22.04 -8.43 -10.52
CA GLU A 335 -22.33 -9.86 -10.63
C GLU A 335 -21.09 -10.74 -10.35
N GLU A 336 -19.92 -10.35 -10.87
CA GLU A 336 -18.64 -10.99 -10.50
C GLU A 336 -18.37 -10.86 -9.00
N LEU A 337 -18.63 -9.70 -8.40
CA LEU A 337 -18.48 -9.50 -6.96
C LEU A 337 -19.45 -10.38 -6.16
N ALA A 338 -20.70 -10.53 -6.60
CA ALA A 338 -21.65 -11.43 -5.95
C ALA A 338 -21.21 -12.90 -6.01
N ARG A 339 -20.67 -13.34 -7.15
CA ARG A 339 -20.07 -14.67 -7.31
C ARG A 339 -18.86 -14.85 -6.40
N LEU A 340 -17.97 -13.85 -6.33
CA LEU A 340 -16.83 -13.86 -5.41
C LEU A 340 -17.30 -13.97 -3.95
N MET A 341 -18.27 -13.17 -3.51
CA MET A 341 -18.77 -13.25 -2.13
C MET A 341 -19.35 -14.64 -1.83
N GLN A 342 -20.06 -15.25 -2.78
CA GLN A 342 -20.56 -16.62 -2.63
C GLN A 342 -19.41 -17.65 -2.60
N GLU A 343 -18.39 -17.49 -3.45
CA GLU A 343 -17.17 -18.31 -3.50
C GLU A 343 -16.41 -18.28 -2.17
N LEU A 344 -16.31 -17.10 -1.55
CA LEU A 344 -15.68 -16.89 -0.24
C LEU A 344 -16.55 -17.39 0.94
N GLY A 345 -17.75 -17.91 0.67
CA GLY A 345 -18.63 -18.52 1.68
C GLY A 345 -19.68 -17.59 2.30
N ALA A 346 -19.91 -16.40 1.73
CA ALA A 346 -20.97 -15.53 2.21
C ALA A 346 -22.36 -16.12 1.92
N TYR A 347 -23.19 -16.21 2.95
CA TYR A 347 -24.58 -16.61 2.86
C TYR A 347 -25.49 -15.38 2.67
N ASN A 348 -25.15 -14.26 3.31
CA ASN A 348 -25.71 -12.95 3.02
C ASN A 348 -24.57 -11.97 2.74
N ALA A 349 -24.70 -11.11 1.74
CA ALA A 349 -23.68 -10.10 1.43
C ALA A 349 -24.30 -8.85 0.81
N LEU A 350 -23.66 -7.70 1.01
CA LEU A 350 -24.02 -6.44 0.38
C LEU A 350 -22.79 -5.75 -0.21
N ASN A 351 -23.01 -4.89 -1.19
CA ASN A 351 -21.99 -4.06 -1.83
C ASN A 351 -21.86 -2.72 -1.09
N PHE A 352 -20.66 -2.33 -0.66
CA PHE A 352 -20.36 -0.99 -0.15
C PHE A 352 -19.95 -0.01 -1.27
N ASP A 353 -19.71 1.26 -0.94
CA ASP A 353 -19.17 2.21 -1.92
C ASP A 353 -17.84 1.69 -2.51
N GLY A 354 -17.60 1.97 -3.78
CA GLY A 354 -16.49 1.43 -4.55
C GLY A 354 -15.69 2.52 -5.26
N GLY A 355 -15.06 2.17 -6.38
CA GLY A 355 -14.20 3.10 -7.11
C GLY A 355 -13.03 3.57 -6.25
N GLY A 356 -12.68 4.87 -6.31
CA GLY A 356 -11.59 5.44 -5.53
C GLY A 356 -11.78 5.41 -4.02
N SER A 357 -13.00 5.11 -3.53
CA SER A 357 -13.26 4.89 -2.11
C SER A 357 -12.75 3.54 -1.62
N THR A 358 -12.56 2.56 -2.52
CA THR A 358 -12.16 1.18 -2.19
C THR A 358 -10.81 1.18 -1.49
N THR A 359 -10.85 0.97 -0.17
CA THR A 359 -9.66 0.96 0.67
C THR A 359 -9.83 -0.11 1.73
N MET A 360 -8.83 -0.98 1.86
CA MET A 360 -8.64 -1.89 2.99
C MET A 360 -7.30 -1.58 3.65
N VAL A 361 -7.32 -1.45 4.97
CA VAL A 361 -6.13 -1.27 5.79
C VAL A 361 -6.03 -2.36 6.84
N GLY A 362 -4.83 -2.69 7.26
CA GLY A 362 -4.60 -3.66 8.32
C GLY A 362 -3.22 -3.53 8.95
N ARG A 363 -3.12 -4.02 10.18
CA ARG A 363 -1.88 -4.14 10.93
C ARG A 363 -1.37 -5.57 10.79
N LYS A 364 -0.27 -5.74 10.05
CA LYS A 364 0.39 -7.04 9.90
C LYS A 364 0.79 -7.62 11.26
N THR A 365 0.82 -8.94 11.36
CA THR A 365 1.05 -9.63 12.63
C THR A 365 2.39 -9.25 13.22
N GLY A 366 2.42 -8.75 14.45
CA GLY A 366 3.67 -8.32 15.08
C GLY A 366 4.19 -6.97 14.59
N SER A 367 3.41 -6.17 13.85
CA SER A 367 3.68 -4.76 13.55
C SER A 367 2.80 -3.84 14.41
N LYS A 368 3.24 -2.59 14.65
CA LYS A 368 2.39 -1.51 15.21
C LYS A 368 1.71 -0.68 14.12
N GLU A 369 2.24 -0.74 12.90
CA GLU A 369 1.88 0.16 11.82
C GLU A 369 0.65 -0.34 11.07
N THR A 370 -0.27 0.57 10.80
CA THR A 370 -1.41 0.33 9.92
C THR A 370 -0.99 0.58 8.48
N GLU A 371 -1.06 -0.47 7.66
CA GLU A 371 -0.70 -0.43 6.25
C GLU A 371 -1.95 -0.44 5.37
N VAL A 372 -1.87 0.20 4.20
CA VAL A 372 -2.87 0.05 3.14
C VAL A 372 -2.58 -1.27 2.43
N LEU A 373 -3.56 -2.18 2.40
CA LEU A 373 -3.36 -3.53 1.88
C LEU A 373 -3.62 -3.62 0.38
N ASN A 374 -4.54 -2.80 -0.13
CA ASN A 374 -4.93 -2.76 -1.54
C ASN A 374 -4.31 -1.55 -2.28
N ASN A 375 -4.55 -1.42 -3.59
CA ASN A 375 -4.07 -0.28 -4.38
C ASN A 375 -5.23 0.67 -4.78
N PRO A 376 -5.40 1.82 -4.09
CA PRO A 376 -6.47 2.77 -4.38
C PRO A 376 -6.43 3.30 -5.82
N SER A 377 -7.57 3.28 -6.51
CA SER A 377 -7.63 3.60 -7.95
C SER A 377 -7.38 5.06 -8.31
N ASP A 378 -7.45 5.98 -7.34
CA ASP A 378 -7.21 7.41 -7.56
C ASP A 378 -5.71 7.77 -7.48
N GLY A 379 -4.85 6.81 -7.13
CA GLY A 379 -3.42 7.04 -6.87
C GLY A 379 -3.11 7.64 -5.49
N TYR A 380 -4.14 7.96 -4.71
CA TYR A 380 -4.06 8.41 -3.31
C TYR A 380 -5.27 7.89 -2.52
N LEU A 381 -5.19 7.94 -1.19
CA LEU A 381 -6.29 7.53 -0.31
C LEU A 381 -7.42 8.57 -0.36
N ARG A 382 -8.59 8.17 -0.86
CA ARG A 382 -9.78 9.03 -0.85
C ARG A 382 -10.30 9.19 0.57
N LYS A 383 -10.67 10.42 0.91
CA LYS A 383 -11.39 10.71 2.16
C LYS A 383 -12.83 10.26 2.01
N VAL A 384 -13.29 9.43 2.94
CA VAL A 384 -14.65 8.91 3.05
C VAL A 384 -15.25 9.34 4.40
N PRO A 385 -16.57 9.53 4.51
CA PRO A 385 -17.18 10.01 5.74
C PRO A 385 -17.38 8.93 6.80
N ALA A 386 -17.32 7.65 6.41
CA ALA A 386 -17.45 6.52 7.31
C ALA A 386 -16.69 5.28 6.84
N ALA A 387 -16.26 4.46 7.79
CA ALA A 387 -15.62 3.17 7.58
C ALA A 387 -16.19 2.14 8.56
N ILE A 388 -15.87 0.87 8.34
CA ILE A 388 -16.12 -0.19 9.32
C ILE A 388 -14.82 -0.97 9.54
N GLY A 389 -14.51 -1.26 10.79
CA GLY A 389 -13.30 -1.98 11.13
C GLY A 389 -13.45 -2.92 12.30
N VAL A 390 -12.34 -3.58 12.60
CA VAL A 390 -12.23 -4.63 13.60
C VAL A 390 -11.25 -4.17 14.67
N VAL A 391 -11.70 -4.12 15.90
CA VAL A 391 -10.89 -3.81 17.08
C VAL A 391 -10.67 -5.09 17.87
N SER A 392 -9.43 -5.32 18.31
CA SER A 392 -9.13 -6.38 19.28
C SER A 392 -9.17 -5.78 20.68
N VAL A 393 -10.02 -6.35 21.54
CA VAL A 393 -10.08 -6.05 22.98
C VAL A 393 -9.46 -7.16 23.83
N ALA A 394 -8.60 -7.99 23.21
CA ALA A 394 -7.97 -9.11 23.89
C ALA A 394 -7.04 -8.60 25.01
N PRO A 395 -7.11 -9.15 26.23
CA PRO A 395 -6.20 -8.77 27.29
C PRO A 395 -4.77 -9.15 26.92
N ALA A 396 -3.81 -8.31 27.33
CA ALA A 396 -2.41 -8.65 27.22
C ALA A 396 -2.11 -9.92 28.03
N SER A 397 -1.31 -10.81 27.44
CA SER A 397 -0.89 -12.08 28.01
C SER A 397 0.62 -12.27 27.85
N ALA A 398 1.13 -13.41 28.34
CA ALA A 398 2.54 -13.72 28.21
C ALA A 398 2.95 -13.83 26.73
N MET A 399 4.15 -13.33 26.41
CA MET A 399 4.77 -13.45 25.11
C MET A 399 4.74 -14.91 24.63
N SER A 400 4.32 -15.14 23.38
CA SER A 400 4.08 -16.48 22.83
C SER A 400 4.84 -16.75 21.54
N LYS A 401 5.08 -15.72 20.71
CA LYS A 401 5.65 -15.89 19.37
C LYS A 401 6.55 -14.72 18.98
N LEU A 402 7.65 -15.02 18.28
CA LEU A 402 8.58 -14.04 17.72
C LEU A 402 8.42 -13.95 16.20
N TYR A 403 8.78 -12.80 15.63
CA TYR A 403 8.79 -12.54 14.20
C TYR A 403 10.08 -11.83 13.83
N ILE A 404 10.84 -12.40 12.89
CA ILE A 404 12.05 -11.77 12.34
C ILE A 404 11.66 -10.97 11.09
N ARG A 405 12.19 -9.76 10.95
CA ARG A 405 12.07 -8.94 9.75
C ARG A 405 13.43 -8.45 9.30
N THR A 406 13.56 -8.26 8.00
CA THR A 406 14.71 -7.64 7.37
C THR A 406 14.25 -6.97 6.08
N GLU A 407 15.01 -5.98 5.61
CA GLU A 407 14.67 -5.21 4.41
C GLU A 407 14.84 -6.02 3.12
N ASP A 408 15.84 -6.91 3.11
CA ASP A 408 16.12 -7.81 2.00
C ASP A 408 16.67 -9.12 2.59
N ASP A 409 16.02 -10.24 2.25
CA ASP A 409 16.40 -11.56 2.70
C ASP A 409 17.60 -12.13 1.90
N ALA A 410 18.07 -11.40 0.88
CA ALA A 410 19.37 -11.60 0.25
C ALA A 410 20.44 -10.63 0.79
N VAL A 411 21.67 -11.12 0.89
CA VAL A 411 22.83 -10.36 1.38
C VAL A 411 24.11 -10.81 0.69
N PHE A 412 25.01 -9.88 0.39
CA PHE A 412 26.32 -10.21 -0.16
C PHE A 412 27.28 -10.67 0.93
N VAL A 413 28.19 -11.60 0.61
CA VAL A 413 29.35 -11.86 1.48
C VAL A 413 30.07 -10.55 1.79
N ASN A 414 30.56 -10.43 3.03
CA ASN A 414 31.28 -9.25 3.54
C ASN A 414 30.47 -7.94 3.64
N THR A 415 29.15 -7.94 3.41
CA THR A 415 28.25 -6.79 3.69
C THR A 415 27.34 -7.07 4.89
N GLY A 416 26.81 -6.04 5.54
CA GLY A 416 25.91 -6.17 6.68
C GLY A 416 24.43 -6.25 6.30
N ARG A 417 23.67 -7.10 6.99
CA ARG A 417 22.20 -7.08 6.95
C ARG A 417 21.60 -6.98 8.35
N ILE A 418 20.75 -5.98 8.57
CA ILE A 418 20.06 -5.77 9.83
C ILE A 418 18.82 -6.68 9.90
N PHE A 419 18.68 -7.39 11.02
CA PHE A 419 17.49 -8.14 11.36
C PHE A 419 16.81 -7.50 12.58
N THR A 420 15.50 -7.38 12.55
CA THR A 420 14.71 -6.93 13.70
C THR A 420 13.82 -8.08 14.17
N VAL A 421 13.51 -8.08 15.46
CA VAL A 421 12.57 -9.04 16.04
C VAL A 421 11.44 -8.29 16.72
N THR A 422 10.21 -8.73 16.47
CA THR A 422 9.05 -8.34 17.27
C THR A 422 8.41 -9.57 17.87
N ALA A 423 7.53 -9.36 18.84
CA ALA A 423 6.87 -10.45 19.54
C ALA A 423 5.39 -10.17 19.71
N THR A 424 4.60 -11.23 19.76
CA THR A 424 3.20 -11.18 20.16
C THR A 424 2.95 -12.12 21.32
N ASP A 425 1.90 -11.83 22.09
CA ASP A 425 1.32 -12.73 23.06
C ASP A 425 0.43 -13.80 22.39
N ALA A 426 -0.25 -14.65 23.16
CA ALA A 426 -1.09 -15.72 22.60
C ALA A 426 -2.37 -15.21 21.90
N ASN A 427 -2.75 -13.95 22.17
CA ASN A 427 -3.93 -13.30 21.61
C ASN A 427 -3.61 -12.45 20.37
N GLY A 428 -2.31 -12.32 20.02
CA GLY A 428 -1.85 -11.50 18.91
C GLY A 428 -1.55 -10.05 19.30
N ASN A 429 -1.66 -9.69 20.57
CA ASN A 429 -1.22 -8.37 21.04
C ASN A 429 0.30 -8.29 20.94
N LEU A 430 0.82 -7.11 20.62
CA LEU A 430 2.26 -6.88 20.63
C LEU A 430 2.79 -7.00 22.05
N ALA A 431 3.83 -7.84 22.20
CA ALA A 431 4.53 -7.98 23.45
C ALA A 431 5.65 -6.94 23.54
N ASP A 432 5.85 -6.39 24.74
CA ASP A 432 6.98 -5.52 25.03
C ASP A 432 8.26 -6.35 25.13
N LEU A 433 9.26 -5.95 24.35
CA LEU A 433 10.60 -6.54 24.35
C LEU A 433 11.61 -5.71 25.15
N THR A 434 11.16 -4.66 25.83
CA THR A 434 12.03 -3.84 26.70
C THR A 434 12.69 -4.72 27.76
N GLY A 435 14.02 -4.65 27.85
CA GLY A 435 14.82 -5.46 28.77
C GLY A 435 15.20 -6.85 28.25
N TYR A 436 14.75 -7.24 27.06
CA TYR A 436 15.19 -8.47 26.39
C TYR A 436 16.28 -8.17 25.35
N ASN A 437 17.35 -8.96 25.38
CA ASN A 437 18.40 -8.94 24.36
C ASN A 437 18.26 -10.19 23.48
N PRO A 438 17.83 -10.06 22.21
CA PRO A 438 17.74 -11.19 21.30
C PRO A 438 19.11 -11.80 21.03
N VAL A 439 19.19 -13.13 21.07
CA VAL A 439 20.38 -13.89 20.66
C VAL A 439 20.18 -14.33 19.22
N TRP A 440 21.11 -13.95 18.35
CA TRP A 440 21.07 -14.25 16.91
C TRP A 440 22.03 -15.39 16.57
N SER A 441 21.62 -16.24 15.63
CA SER A 441 22.46 -17.30 15.07
C SER A 441 22.07 -17.59 13.62
N VAL A 442 22.94 -18.28 12.90
CA VAL A 442 22.69 -18.70 11.50
C VAL A 442 23.10 -20.16 11.31
N LYS A 443 22.40 -20.85 10.41
CA LYS A 443 22.73 -22.21 9.97
C LYS A 443 22.71 -22.27 8.43
N GLY A 444 23.55 -23.12 7.83
CA GLY A 444 23.62 -23.33 6.38
C GLY A 444 24.64 -22.44 5.67
N VAL A 445 25.04 -21.33 6.29
CA VAL A 445 26.11 -20.43 5.85
C VAL A 445 26.96 -20.01 7.06
N GLU A 446 28.19 -19.56 6.79
CA GLU A 446 29.12 -19.03 7.77
C GLU A 446 29.02 -17.50 7.84
N GLY A 447 29.27 -16.94 9.02
CA GLY A 447 29.26 -15.50 9.27
C GLY A 447 29.18 -15.15 10.74
N VAL A 448 29.16 -13.85 11.04
CA VAL A 448 29.10 -13.33 12.42
C VAL A 448 28.00 -12.29 12.58
N PHE A 449 27.33 -12.30 13.73
CA PHE A 449 26.42 -11.22 14.13
C PHE A 449 27.18 -10.19 14.97
N LYS A 450 27.04 -8.91 14.63
CA LYS A 450 27.43 -7.77 15.48
C LYS A 450 26.15 -7.03 15.88
N GLY A 451 25.72 -7.22 17.14
CA GLY A 451 24.38 -6.82 17.55
C GLY A 451 23.33 -7.60 16.76
N ASN A 452 22.46 -6.91 16.03
CA ASN A 452 21.45 -7.49 15.17
C ASN A 452 21.80 -7.45 13.67
N THR A 453 23.05 -7.11 13.34
CA THR A 453 23.54 -7.10 11.95
C THR A 453 24.35 -8.36 11.66
N PHE A 454 23.95 -9.11 10.65
CA PHE A 454 24.66 -10.29 10.15
C PHE A 454 25.69 -9.90 9.09
N TYR A 455 26.91 -10.41 9.20
CA TYR A 455 27.98 -10.30 8.22
C TYR A 455 28.40 -11.70 7.76
N PRO A 456 27.93 -12.16 6.59
CA PRO A 456 28.24 -13.50 6.09
C PRO A 456 29.65 -13.59 5.50
N SER A 457 30.27 -14.77 5.64
CA SER A 457 31.59 -15.12 5.10
C SER A 457 31.57 -16.26 4.08
N SER A 458 30.43 -16.95 3.91
CA SER A 458 30.26 -17.98 2.87
C SER A 458 28.95 -17.78 2.11
N THR A 459 28.91 -18.17 0.85
CA THR A 459 27.70 -18.11 0.02
C THR A 459 26.77 -19.30 0.26
N GLY A 460 25.50 -19.17 -0.13
CA GLY A 460 24.52 -20.25 -0.07
C GLY A 460 23.22 -19.86 0.64
N ARG A 461 22.34 -20.84 0.82
CA ARG A 461 21.08 -20.67 1.54
C ARG A 461 21.32 -20.90 3.03
N GLY A 462 20.81 -20.01 3.86
CA GLY A 462 20.92 -20.10 5.31
C GLY A 462 19.61 -19.77 6.01
N THR A 463 19.55 -20.09 7.29
CA THR A 463 18.40 -19.75 8.15
C THR A 463 18.92 -18.94 9.33
N VAL A 464 18.44 -17.71 9.47
CA VAL A 464 18.70 -16.85 10.61
C VAL A 464 17.70 -17.19 11.72
N THR A 465 18.20 -17.36 12.94
CA THR A 465 17.38 -17.63 14.13
C THR A 465 17.55 -16.54 15.16
N ALA A 466 16.44 -16.02 15.68
CA ALA A 466 16.39 -15.11 16.82
C ALA A 466 15.82 -15.85 18.02
N LYS A 467 16.50 -15.78 19.16
CA LYS A 467 16.04 -16.34 20.44
C LYS A 467 15.85 -15.25 21.48
N VAL A 468 14.66 -15.20 22.07
CA VAL A 468 14.32 -14.31 23.20
C VAL A 468 13.75 -15.17 24.32
N GLY A 469 14.51 -15.33 25.42
CA GLY A 469 14.15 -16.26 26.48
C GLY A 469 14.08 -17.71 25.97
N LEU A 470 12.88 -18.30 26.03
CA LEU A 470 12.59 -19.66 25.51
C LEU A 470 12.01 -19.67 24.10
N LEU A 471 11.64 -18.50 23.55
CA LEU A 471 11.02 -18.41 22.24
C LEU A 471 12.08 -18.27 21.15
N THR A 472 11.80 -18.85 19.98
CA THR A 472 12.62 -18.75 18.78
C THR A 472 11.78 -18.37 17.58
N ALA A 473 12.36 -17.63 16.65
CA ALA A 473 11.86 -17.43 15.30
C ALA A 473 12.97 -17.70 14.30
N GLU A 474 12.58 -18.05 13.07
CA GLU A 474 13.48 -18.38 11.97
C GLU A 474 13.10 -17.59 10.72
N LEU A 475 14.09 -17.21 9.92
CA LEU A 475 13.94 -16.57 8.61
C LEU A 475 14.99 -17.13 7.65
N ASP A 476 14.55 -17.64 6.51
CA ASP A 476 15.44 -18.11 5.45
C ASP A 476 16.04 -16.92 4.69
N ILE A 477 17.34 -17.02 4.39
CA ILE A 477 18.12 -16.01 3.70
C ILE A 477 18.93 -16.63 2.55
N LEU A 478 19.33 -15.80 1.59
CA LEU A 478 20.26 -16.17 0.54
C LEU A 478 21.51 -15.31 0.60
N VAL A 479 22.67 -15.92 0.79
CA VAL A 479 23.96 -15.23 0.75
C VAL A 479 24.57 -15.35 -0.64
N LEU A 480 24.82 -14.20 -1.28
CA LEU A 480 25.35 -14.04 -2.62
C LEU A 480 26.88 -13.88 -2.62
N ASP A 481 27.51 -14.27 -3.74
CA ASP A 481 28.92 -13.95 -4.05
C ASP A 481 29.12 -12.43 -4.12
N GLU A 482 30.34 -11.94 -3.90
CA GLU A 482 30.67 -10.50 -3.99
C GLU A 482 30.08 -9.84 -5.25
N PRO A 483 29.58 -8.60 -5.14
CA PRO A 483 29.01 -7.92 -6.29
C PRO A 483 30.08 -7.68 -7.36
N VAL A 484 29.69 -7.87 -8.61
CA VAL A 484 30.49 -7.53 -9.81
C VAL A 484 30.02 -6.23 -10.46
N SER A 485 28.83 -5.75 -10.11
CA SER A 485 28.31 -4.45 -10.53
C SER A 485 27.39 -3.86 -9.47
N ILE A 486 27.24 -2.53 -9.51
CA ILE A 486 26.35 -1.76 -8.64
C ILE A 486 25.46 -0.92 -9.55
N LEU A 487 24.16 -0.85 -9.25
CA LEU A 487 23.24 0.10 -9.87
C LEU A 487 23.37 1.44 -9.11
N PRO A 488 23.99 2.48 -9.70
CA PRO A 488 24.16 3.75 -9.00
C PRO A 488 22.82 4.48 -8.85
N PRO A 489 22.68 5.34 -7.83
CA PRO A 489 21.60 6.31 -7.78
C PRO A 489 21.74 7.31 -8.95
N SER A 490 20.63 7.91 -9.38
CA SER A 490 20.63 8.89 -10.48
C SER A 490 21.52 10.10 -10.15
N ASP A 491 21.15 10.88 -9.14
CA ASP A 491 21.92 11.99 -8.58
C ASP A 491 21.77 11.96 -7.04
N LEU A 492 22.79 12.44 -6.34
CA LEU A 492 22.79 12.68 -4.89
C LEU A 492 22.66 14.19 -4.64
N TYR A 493 21.94 14.57 -3.60
CA TYR A 493 21.69 15.97 -3.25
C TYR A 493 22.05 16.23 -1.79
N ALA A 494 22.77 17.32 -1.55
CA ALA A 494 23.15 17.74 -0.21
C ALA A 494 23.33 19.26 -0.12
N VAL A 495 23.31 19.81 1.09
CA VAL A 495 23.60 21.22 1.36
C VAL A 495 24.95 21.32 2.06
N ALA A 496 25.81 22.25 1.62
CA ALA A 496 27.13 22.42 2.22
C ALA A 496 27.01 22.75 3.72
N GLY A 497 27.73 22.01 4.56
CA GLY A 497 27.73 22.10 6.02
C GLY A 497 26.61 21.31 6.71
N GLU A 498 25.63 20.79 5.98
CA GLU A 498 24.54 19.97 6.54
C GLU A 498 24.84 18.47 6.36
N THR A 499 24.36 17.66 7.29
CA THR A 499 24.52 16.20 7.24
C THR A 499 23.28 15.57 6.60
N THR A 500 23.47 14.70 5.62
CA THR A 500 22.41 13.95 4.94
C THR A 500 22.71 12.45 4.91
N GLU A 501 21.67 11.62 4.82
CA GLU A 501 21.82 10.18 4.65
C GLU A 501 22.13 9.83 3.19
N LEU A 502 23.12 8.96 2.99
CA LEU A 502 23.43 8.38 1.68
C LEU A 502 22.50 7.18 1.43
N PRO A 503 22.05 6.96 0.18
CA PRO A 503 21.11 5.89 -0.13
C PRO A 503 21.81 4.53 -0.14
N SER A 504 21.05 3.49 0.22
CA SER A 504 21.38 2.10 -0.15
C SER A 504 21.30 1.93 -1.67
N VAL A 505 22.03 0.96 -2.21
CA VAL A 505 22.07 0.68 -3.66
C VAL A 505 21.80 -0.80 -3.93
N ILE A 506 21.51 -1.16 -5.19
CA ILE A 506 21.39 -2.56 -5.59
C ILE A 506 22.72 -3.04 -6.17
N GLY A 507 23.27 -4.12 -5.62
CA GLY A 507 24.40 -4.85 -6.19
C GLY A 507 23.94 -6.03 -7.03
N ARG A 508 24.81 -6.50 -7.95
CA ARG A 508 24.60 -7.76 -8.68
C ARG A 508 25.82 -8.67 -8.59
N ASP A 509 25.62 -9.96 -8.32
CA ASP A 509 26.68 -10.97 -8.38
C ASP A 509 26.99 -11.40 -9.83
N LYS A 510 27.97 -12.30 -10.01
CA LYS A 510 28.36 -12.84 -11.33
C LYS A 510 27.26 -13.66 -12.02
N ASN A 511 26.25 -14.10 -11.27
CA ASN A 511 25.08 -14.82 -11.76
C ASN A 511 23.88 -13.87 -11.94
N GLY A 512 24.08 -12.55 -11.78
CA GLY A 512 23.04 -11.54 -11.90
C GLY A 512 21.99 -11.59 -10.81
N MET A 513 22.21 -12.30 -9.71
CA MET A 513 21.40 -12.20 -8.50
C MET A 513 21.58 -10.81 -7.90
N GLU A 514 20.49 -10.23 -7.42
CA GLU A 514 20.48 -8.88 -6.84
C GLU A 514 20.27 -8.94 -5.33
N ALA A 515 20.92 -8.02 -4.62
CA ALA A 515 20.58 -7.72 -3.24
C ALA A 515 20.87 -6.24 -2.95
N MET A 516 20.20 -5.69 -1.95
CA MET A 516 20.45 -4.34 -1.49
C MET A 516 21.78 -4.27 -0.71
N ILE A 517 22.54 -3.21 -0.89
CA ILE A 517 23.77 -2.92 -0.13
C ILE A 517 23.52 -1.65 0.68
N SER A 518 23.68 -1.75 2.00
CA SER A 518 23.54 -0.60 2.89
C SER A 518 24.59 0.45 2.57
N ALA A 519 24.23 1.73 2.66
CA ALA A 519 25.17 2.84 2.53
C ALA A 519 26.38 2.74 3.47
N LYS A 520 26.27 2.01 4.59
CA LYS A 520 27.34 1.76 5.56
C LYS A 520 28.41 0.79 5.06
N ASP A 521 28.05 -0.13 4.16
CA ASP A 521 28.96 -1.13 3.60
C ASP A 521 29.59 -0.67 2.26
N ILE A 522 29.16 0.49 1.76
CA ILE A 522 29.70 1.10 0.55
C ILE A 522 30.89 1.97 0.91
N GLN A 523 32.00 1.79 0.19
CA GLN A 523 33.10 2.74 0.22
C GLN A 523 32.76 3.91 -0.71
N TRP A 524 32.53 5.07 -0.11
CA TRP A 524 32.23 6.32 -0.81
C TRP A 524 33.49 7.14 -0.97
N SER A 525 33.83 7.50 -2.20
CA SER A 525 34.90 8.44 -2.53
C SER A 525 34.33 9.60 -3.32
N PHE A 526 34.77 10.81 -3.00
CA PHE A 526 34.31 12.07 -3.59
C PHE A 526 35.52 12.80 -4.16
N ASP A 527 35.42 13.44 -5.32
CA ASP A 527 36.56 14.18 -5.89
C ASP A 527 36.84 15.49 -5.13
N LYS A 528 35.80 16.15 -4.59
CA LYS A 528 35.92 17.45 -3.91
C LYS A 528 35.56 17.43 -2.43
N ASN A 529 34.66 16.54 -2.01
CA ASN A 529 34.18 16.45 -0.63
C ASN A 529 34.77 15.23 0.12
N GLU A 530 36.06 14.95 -0.06
CA GLU A 530 36.75 13.85 0.61
C GLU A 530 36.61 13.92 2.14
N GLY A 531 36.38 12.76 2.78
CA GLY A 531 36.23 12.64 4.23
C GLY A 531 34.89 13.12 4.80
N GLY A 532 34.02 13.72 3.98
CA GLY A 532 32.68 14.15 4.41
C GLY A 532 31.71 12.98 4.67
N ALA A 533 32.01 11.78 4.17
CA ALA A 533 31.15 10.61 4.36
C ALA A 533 31.67 9.65 5.43
N LYS A 534 30.81 9.28 6.37
CA LYS A 534 31.09 8.29 7.41
C LYS A 534 29.81 7.55 7.82
N ASP A 535 29.90 6.23 7.93
CA ASP A 535 28.80 5.37 8.39
C ASP A 535 27.47 5.61 7.64
N GLY A 536 27.56 5.85 6.32
CA GLY A 536 26.40 6.13 5.46
C GLY A 536 25.82 7.55 5.56
N LEU A 537 26.49 8.46 6.27
CA LEU A 537 26.12 9.87 6.37
C LEU A 537 27.13 10.72 5.62
N LEU A 538 26.69 11.78 4.94
CA LEU A 538 27.52 12.75 4.22
C LEU A 538 27.32 14.16 4.78
N THR A 539 28.42 14.83 5.12
CA THR A 539 28.50 16.26 5.43
C THR A 539 29.45 16.92 4.43
N PRO A 540 28.97 17.46 3.31
CA PRO A 540 29.84 18.10 2.32
C PRO A 540 30.18 19.52 2.74
N TYR A 541 31.40 19.99 2.46
CA TYR A 541 31.83 21.36 2.79
C TYR A 541 31.95 22.25 1.54
N VAL A 542 32.08 21.64 0.37
CA VAL A 542 32.29 22.35 -0.90
C VAL A 542 31.02 22.26 -1.74
N SER A 543 30.37 23.41 -1.95
CA SER A 543 29.23 23.52 -2.87
C SER A 543 29.67 23.34 -4.34
N GLY A 544 28.80 22.79 -5.17
CA GLY A 544 29.05 22.51 -6.59
C GLY A 544 28.69 21.08 -6.96
N THR A 545 29.07 20.67 -8.16
CA THR A 545 28.97 19.27 -8.60
C THR A 545 30.25 18.51 -8.25
N ASP A 546 30.08 17.28 -7.82
CA ASP A 546 31.15 16.36 -7.42
C ASP A 546 30.87 14.97 -8.01
N THR A 547 31.91 14.25 -8.42
CA THR A 547 31.77 12.86 -8.88
C THR A 547 31.92 11.96 -7.67
N VAL A 548 30.98 11.03 -7.50
CA VAL A 548 31.02 10.07 -6.40
C VAL A 548 31.35 8.70 -6.96
N THR A 549 32.38 8.07 -6.42
CA THR A 549 32.70 6.67 -6.69
C THR A 549 32.13 5.82 -5.56
N LEU A 550 31.26 4.87 -5.90
CA LEU A 550 30.73 3.86 -4.99
C LEU A 550 31.50 2.57 -5.23
N SER A 551 32.12 1.99 -4.20
CA SER A 551 32.85 0.72 -4.31
C SER A 551 32.42 -0.29 -3.26
N VAL A 552 32.23 -1.55 -3.67
CA VAL A 552 31.99 -2.70 -2.79
C VAL A 552 32.80 -3.87 -3.34
N GLY A 553 33.82 -4.32 -2.60
CA GLY A 553 34.80 -5.28 -3.11
C GLY A 553 35.45 -4.76 -4.40
N LYS A 554 35.29 -5.49 -5.50
CA LYS A 554 35.80 -5.10 -6.83
C LYS A 554 34.80 -4.31 -7.68
N ALA A 555 33.51 -4.32 -7.33
CA ALA A 555 32.50 -3.57 -8.07
C ALA A 555 32.66 -2.07 -7.83
N LYS A 556 32.50 -1.29 -8.89
CA LYS A 556 32.51 0.17 -8.86
C LYS A 556 31.34 0.72 -9.67
N ALA A 557 30.77 1.81 -9.19
CA ALA A 557 29.82 2.63 -9.93
C ALA A 557 30.07 4.11 -9.63
N TYR A 558 29.49 4.98 -10.46
CA TYR A 558 29.64 6.42 -10.33
C TYR A 558 28.28 7.10 -10.29
N ALA A 559 28.17 8.15 -9.48
CA ALA A 559 27.00 9.01 -9.39
C ALA A 559 27.44 10.48 -9.32
N VAL A 560 26.52 11.41 -9.59
CA VAL A 560 26.77 12.85 -9.42
C VAL A 560 26.26 13.27 -8.05
N LEU A 561 27.09 13.94 -7.26
CA LEU A 561 26.66 14.69 -6.07
C LEU A 561 26.49 16.16 -6.42
N ARG A 562 25.31 16.70 -6.12
CA ARG A 562 24.97 18.11 -6.26
C ARG A 562 24.89 18.73 -4.88
N VAL A 563 25.90 19.53 -4.53
CA VAL A 563 25.97 20.24 -3.27
C VAL A 563 25.52 21.68 -3.47
N ALA A 564 24.41 22.06 -2.84
CA ALA A 564 23.95 23.44 -2.83
C ALA A 564 24.74 24.31 -1.83
N ARG A 565 24.86 25.60 -2.13
CA ARG A 565 25.25 26.63 -1.17
C ARG A 565 23.97 27.30 -0.67
N GLY A 566 23.70 27.23 0.63
CA GLY A 566 22.60 27.99 1.22
C GLY A 566 22.98 29.47 1.29
N GLU A 567 22.22 30.33 0.62
CA GLU A 567 22.28 31.78 0.83
C GLU A 567 21.10 32.18 1.71
N SER A 568 21.36 32.79 2.88
CA SER A 568 20.32 33.26 3.78
C SER A 568 20.30 34.78 3.90
N LYS A 569 19.10 35.33 4.08
CA LYS A 569 18.85 36.75 4.29
C LYS A 569 17.83 36.92 5.41
N VAL A 570 18.10 37.83 6.34
CA VAL A 570 17.14 38.18 7.40
C VAL A 570 15.98 38.94 6.78
N LEU A 571 14.77 38.40 6.97
CA LEU A 571 13.50 39.02 6.60
C LEU A 571 12.95 39.90 7.72
N ASP A 572 13.09 39.46 8.97
CA ASP A 572 12.63 40.19 10.14
C ASP A 572 13.49 39.85 11.36
N SER A 573 14.18 40.83 11.91
CA SER A 573 14.95 40.70 13.16
C SER A 573 14.09 41.03 14.39
N PHE A 574 12.80 41.32 14.24
CA PHE A 574 11.87 41.66 15.31
C PHE A 574 12.22 42.95 16.09
N GLU A 575 13.09 43.78 15.52
CA GLU A 575 13.46 45.10 16.05
C GLU A 575 12.43 46.20 15.75
N ASN A 576 11.49 45.94 14.83
CA ASN A 576 10.42 46.87 14.50
C ASN A 576 9.04 46.20 14.64
N LEU A 577 8.48 46.25 15.84
CA LEU A 577 7.17 45.67 16.11
C LEU A 577 6.00 46.49 15.53
N GLU A 578 6.24 47.68 14.98
CA GLU A 578 5.19 48.44 14.27
C GLU A 578 4.72 47.74 13.00
N LEU A 579 5.51 46.78 12.47
CA LEU A 579 5.14 45.92 11.35
C LEU A 579 3.97 44.97 11.68
N TYR A 580 3.61 44.81 12.95
CA TYR A 580 2.57 43.89 13.41
C TYR A 580 1.30 44.63 13.83
N SER A 581 0.18 43.91 13.81
CA SER A 581 -1.10 44.40 14.34
C SER A 581 -0.96 44.82 15.80
N ALA A 582 -1.72 45.85 16.21
CA ALA A 582 -1.58 46.44 17.54
C ALA A 582 -1.78 45.37 18.64
N GLY A 583 -0.79 45.25 19.54
CA GLY A 583 -0.80 44.28 20.64
C GLY A 583 -0.48 42.83 20.26
N ALA A 584 -0.14 42.55 18.99
CA ALA A 584 0.17 41.19 18.54
C ALA A 584 1.53 40.68 19.03
N LEU A 585 2.52 41.57 19.17
CA LEU A 585 3.82 41.30 19.79
C LEU A 585 4.18 42.39 20.79
N ILE A 586 4.92 42.02 21.84
CA ILE A 586 5.46 42.92 22.86
C ILE A 586 6.99 42.87 22.81
N PRO A 587 7.71 44.00 22.93
CA PRO A 587 9.17 43.98 22.89
C PRO A 587 9.75 43.29 24.13
N SER A 588 10.74 42.43 23.92
CA SER A 588 11.50 41.75 24.98
C SER A 588 12.99 42.12 24.88
N TYR A 589 13.51 42.85 25.87
CA TYR A 589 14.90 43.32 25.87
C TYR A 589 15.89 42.33 26.52
N GLY A 590 15.38 41.36 27.28
CA GLY A 590 16.20 40.46 28.09
C GLY A 590 16.77 39.25 27.34
N GLN A 591 15.95 38.59 26.53
CA GLN A 591 16.31 37.38 25.78
C GLN A 591 16.22 37.68 24.29
N LYS A 592 17.36 37.67 23.59
CA LYS A 592 17.48 37.96 22.14
C LYS A 592 18.63 37.19 21.52
N VAL A 593 18.58 36.97 20.22
CA VAL A 593 19.61 36.33 19.41
C VAL A 593 20.49 37.38 18.73
N SER A 594 19.87 38.40 18.13
CA SER A 594 20.57 39.51 17.50
C SER A 594 19.94 40.85 17.93
N GLY A 595 20.54 41.97 17.52
CA GLY A 595 19.97 43.31 17.76
C GLY A 595 19.81 43.74 19.23
N TYR A 596 18.75 44.51 19.51
CA TYR A 596 18.44 45.11 20.81
C TYR A 596 17.25 44.44 21.52
N MET A 597 16.32 43.82 20.79
CA MET A 597 15.11 43.18 21.34
C MET A 597 14.60 42.02 20.47
N SER A 598 13.79 41.13 21.07
CA SER A 598 13.01 40.12 20.35
C SER A 598 11.51 40.38 20.45
N GLY A 599 10.72 39.77 19.57
CA GLY A 599 9.26 39.88 19.57
C GLY A 599 8.62 38.82 20.46
N MET A 600 7.98 39.23 21.56
CA MET A 600 7.27 38.32 22.46
C MET A 600 5.81 38.12 22.05
N LEU A 601 5.42 36.87 21.79
CA LEU A 601 4.04 36.45 21.59
C LEU A 601 3.53 35.76 22.86
N ASN A 602 2.67 36.46 23.61
CA ASN A 602 1.94 35.86 24.72
C ASN A 602 0.75 35.04 24.20
N PHE A 603 0.48 33.90 24.81
CA PHE A 603 -0.69 33.09 24.48
C PHE A 603 -1.54 32.78 25.73
N ASN A 604 -2.85 32.86 25.54
CA ASN A 604 -3.89 32.40 26.45
C ASN A 604 -4.93 31.63 25.63
N LEU A 605 -4.84 30.30 25.66
CA LEU A 605 -5.53 29.39 24.76
C LEU A 605 -6.72 28.69 25.44
N LEU A 606 -7.27 29.28 26.51
CA LEU A 606 -8.45 28.74 27.22
C LEU A 606 -9.68 28.55 26.32
N GLN A 607 -9.84 29.42 25.32
CA GLN A 607 -10.94 29.37 24.36
C GLN A 607 -10.54 28.67 23.04
N SER A 608 -9.40 27.98 23.01
CA SER A 608 -8.83 27.32 21.82
C SER A 608 -8.54 28.22 20.60
N ASN A 609 -8.75 29.53 20.70
CA ASN A 609 -8.32 30.48 19.68
C ASN A 609 -6.79 30.56 19.65
N PRO A 610 -6.15 30.51 18.46
CA PRO A 610 -4.71 30.65 18.36
C PRO A 610 -4.27 32.06 18.78
N ALA A 611 -3.11 32.15 19.42
CA ALA A 611 -2.43 33.44 19.61
C ALA A 611 -1.72 33.79 18.30
N VAL A 612 -1.99 34.98 17.76
CA VAL A 612 -1.55 35.35 16.41
C VAL A 612 -0.67 36.60 16.43
N ALA A 613 0.51 36.51 15.84
CA ALA A 613 1.38 37.62 15.49
C ALA A 613 1.22 37.94 14.00
N ALA A 614 0.20 38.74 13.65
CA ALA A 614 -0.09 39.11 12.26
C ALA A 614 0.66 40.37 11.83
N TYR A 615 1.30 40.34 10.66
CA TYR A 615 1.85 41.52 10.01
C TYR A 615 0.73 42.48 9.56
N LYS A 616 1.01 43.78 9.53
CA LYS A 616 0.15 44.79 8.88
C LYS A 616 0.30 44.72 7.36
N GLY A 617 -0.76 45.12 6.66
CA GLY A 617 -0.75 45.18 5.20
C GLY A 617 -0.64 43.80 4.56
N GLU A 618 0.14 43.68 3.49
CA GLU A 618 0.28 42.45 2.71
C GLU A 618 1.21 41.40 3.33
N GLY A 619 1.94 41.72 4.41
CA GLY A 619 2.95 40.83 5.00
C GLY A 619 4.32 40.89 4.31
N LEU A 620 5.25 40.05 4.77
CA LEU A 620 6.64 40.03 4.27
C LEU A 620 6.75 39.28 2.94
N LEU A 621 7.48 39.85 1.98
CA LEU A 621 7.73 39.22 0.68
C LEU A 621 8.59 37.97 0.86
N ILE A 622 8.12 36.85 0.31
CA ILE A 622 8.92 35.66 0.04
C ILE A 622 9.17 35.65 -1.47
N ASP A 623 10.42 35.88 -1.86
CA ASP A 623 10.78 36.01 -3.27
C ASP A 623 10.66 34.68 -4.03
N LYS A 624 10.64 34.74 -5.37
CA LYS A 624 10.42 33.62 -6.28
C LYS A 624 11.36 32.44 -6.05
N ASP A 625 12.58 32.73 -5.61
CA ASP A 625 13.67 31.76 -5.51
C ASP A 625 13.86 31.16 -4.11
N VAL A 626 13.09 31.60 -3.12
CA VAL A 626 13.21 31.11 -1.73
C VAL A 626 12.74 29.65 -1.66
N SER A 627 13.53 28.80 -1.01
CA SER A 627 13.21 27.39 -0.80
C SER A 627 12.85 27.08 0.66
N GLU A 628 13.39 27.83 1.61
CA GLU A 628 13.22 27.60 3.06
C GLU A 628 13.02 28.92 3.82
N LEU A 629 12.20 28.89 4.87
CA LEU A 629 12.17 29.91 5.91
C LEU A 629 12.74 29.32 7.21
N SER A 630 13.50 30.13 7.95
CA SER A 630 13.96 29.76 9.29
C SER A 630 13.70 30.87 10.29
N ILE A 631 13.46 30.52 11.56
CA ILE A 631 13.18 31.49 12.63
C ILE A 631 13.79 30.99 13.94
N ARG A 632 14.32 31.90 14.76
CA ARG A 632 14.76 31.60 16.12
C ARG A 632 13.59 31.75 17.06
N VAL A 633 13.32 30.71 17.84
CA VAL A 633 12.20 30.68 18.78
C VAL A 633 12.70 30.32 20.18
N TYR A 634 12.47 31.21 21.13
CA TYR A 634 12.66 30.96 22.55
C TYR A 634 11.34 30.48 23.15
N ALA A 635 11.34 29.32 23.79
CA ALA A 635 10.21 28.87 24.61
C ALA A 635 10.52 29.09 26.09
N ASN A 636 9.66 29.83 26.79
CA ASN A 636 9.84 30.12 28.23
C ASN A 636 9.65 28.87 29.11
N MET A 637 8.86 27.92 28.64
CA MET A 637 8.61 26.62 29.25
C MET A 637 8.37 25.60 28.14
N LYS A 638 8.59 24.31 28.45
CA LYS A 638 8.09 23.24 27.58
C LYS A 638 6.57 23.38 27.48
N ASN A 639 6.08 23.58 26.27
CA ASN A 639 4.65 23.70 26.01
C ASN A 639 4.36 23.02 24.68
N TYR A 640 3.62 21.91 24.70
CA TYR A 640 3.42 21.06 23.53
C TYR A 640 2.50 21.67 22.43
N ASN A 641 2.32 22.99 22.46
CA ASN A 641 1.55 23.75 21.46
C ASN A 641 2.26 23.77 20.10
N LYS A 642 1.48 24.00 19.05
CA LYS A 642 1.93 24.02 17.66
C LYS A 642 2.20 25.46 17.20
N LEU A 643 3.35 25.69 16.56
CA LEU A 643 3.74 26.96 15.95
C LEU A 643 3.66 26.88 14.41
N THR A 644 2.91 27.79 13.82
CA THR A 644 2.70 27.87 12.37
C THR A 644 2.93 29.28 11.83
N GLY A 645 3.18 29.38 10.51
CA GLY A 645 3.13 30.62 9.75
C GLY A 645 2.02 30.58 8.71
N GLU A 646 1.33 31.70 8.49
CA GLU A 646 0.38 31.87 7.39
C GLU A 646 1.09 32.53 6.20
N ILE A 647 0.96 31.93 5.02
CA ILE A 647 1.52 32.44 3.77
C ILE A 647 0.40 32.61 2.75
N VAL A 648 0.31 33.77 2.11
CA VAL A 648 -0.52 33.99 0.92
C VAL A 648 0.33 33.75 -0.32
N ASP A 649 -0.02 32.76 -1.12
CA ASP A 649 0.71 32.40 -2.33
C ASP A 649 0.43 33.37 -3.51
N ALA A 650 1.18 33.23 -4.60
CA ALA A 650 1.05 34.07 -5.78
C ALA A 650 -0.33 34.03 -6.45
N ASN A 651 -1.15 33.02 -6.16
CA ASN A 651 -2.52 32.90 -6.66
C ASN A 651 -3.55 33.50 -5.68
N GLY A 652 -3.09 34.13 -4.59
CA GLY A 652 -3.94 34.68 -3.54
C GLY A 652 -4.48 33.65 -2.56
N LYS A 653 -4.01 32.40 -2.60
CA LYS A 653 -4.48 31.34 -1.70
C LYS A 653 -3.65 31.32 -0.42
N LYS A 654 -4.35 31.25 0.73
CA LYS A 654 -3.73 31.05 2.04
C LYS A 654 -3.21 29.63 2.20
N GLN A 655 -1.98 29.52 2.65
CA GLN A 655 -1.24 28.30 2.94
C GLN A 655 -0.73 28.39 4.38
N THR A 656 -0.73 27.28 5.09
CA THR A 656 -0.16 27.22 6.45
C THR A 656 1.11 26.38 6.41
N VAL A 657 2.21 26.95 6.91
CA VAL A 657 3.47 26.24 7.12
C VAL A 657 3.65 25.95 8.60
N VAL A 658 4.16 24.77 8.94
CA VAL A 658 4.35 24.36 10.34
C VAL A 658 5.83 24.44 10.69
N PHE A 659 6.18 25.33 11.62
CA PHE A 659 7.56 25.46 12.12
C PHE A 659 7.83 24.44 13.24
N ALA A 660 6.83 24.14 14.06
CA ALA A 660 6.89 23.08 15.06
C ALA A 660 5.50 22.49 15.31
N GLU A 661 5.36 21.16 15.19
CA GLU A 661 4.14 20.44 15.58
C GLU A 661 3.94 20.43 17.09
N SER A 662 5.02 20.56 17.86
CA SER A 662 5.02 20.60 19.33
C SER A 662 6.28 21.32 19.84
N MET A 663 6.13 22.21 20.82
CA MET A 663 7.26 22.93 21.45
C MET A 663 7.72 22.29 22.77
N ASP A 664 8.38 21.14 22.66
CA ASP A 664 8.86 20.31 23.78
C ASP A 664 10.19 20.76 24.43
N TRP A 665 10.65 21.97 24.13
CA TRP A 665 11.92 22.52 24.61
C TRP A 665 11.74 23.78 25.45
N THR A 666 12.83 24.20 26.10
CA THR A 666 12.99 25.51 26.73
C THR A 666 14.21 26.20 26.15
N GLY A 667 14.22 27.52 26.09
CA GLY A 667 15.34 28.26 25.50
C GLY A 667 15.22 28.41 23.98
N TRP A 668 16.30 28.89 23.35
CA TRP A 668 16.37 29.17 21.91
C TRP A 668 16.52 27.89 21.07
N ARG A 669 15.78 27.82 19.97
CA ARG A 669 15.93 26.82 18.92
C ARG A 669 15.73 27.47 17.56
N THR A 670 16.52 27.09 16.56
CA THR A 670 16.23 27.44 15.16
C THR A 670 15.21 26.45 14.61
N LEU A 671 14.11 26.96 14.07
CA LEU A 671 13.10 26.17 13.35
C LEU A 671 13.20 26.49 11.87
N LYS A 672 13.03 25.48 11.02
CA LYS A 672 13.13 25.58 9.56
C LYS A 672 11.88 24.98 8.91
N VAL A 673 11.41 25.57 7.82
CA VAL A 673 10.29 25.04 7.03
C VAL A 673 10.48 25.27 5.54
N SER A 674 10.23 24.23 4.73
CA SER A 674 10.27 24.34 3.27
C SER A 674 9.07 25.12 2.74
N VAL A 675 9.33 26.04 1.82
CA VAL A 675 8.32 26.79 1.07
C VAL A 675 8.40 26.51 -0.43
N GLU A 676 9.17 25.51 -0.87
CA GLU A 676 9.37 25.19 -2.29
C GLU A 676 8.05 24.97 -3.05
N LYS A 677 7.09 24.29 -2.43
CA LYS A 677 5.80 23.93 -3.04
C LYS A 677 4.76 25.06 -3.04
N ILE A 678 5.08 26.21 -2.44
CA ILE A 678 4.18 27.38 -2.41
C ILE A 678 4.40 28.20 -3.67
N ALA A 679 3.33 28.61 -4.35
CA ALA A 679 3.43 29.47 -5.52
C ALA A 679 3.99 30.85 -5.12
N LYS A 680 5.04 31.30 -5.80
CA LYS A 680 5.78 32.53 -5.46
C LYS A 680 5.71 33.58 -6.59
N PRO A 681 5.91 34.88 -6.32
CA PRO A 681 6.21 35.49 -5.02
C PRO A 681 5.05 35.31 -4.05
N ALA A 682 5.36 35.02 -2.79
CA ALA A 682 4.38 34.79 -1.74
C ALA A 682 4.54 35.83 -0.63
N ARG A 683 3.61 35.86 0.31
CA ARG A 683 3.63 36.78 1.45
C ARG A 683 3.46 36.04 2.76
N LEU A 684 4.41 36.14 3.68
CA LEU A 684 4.23 35.68 5.06
C LEU A 684 3.38 36.72 5.81
N THR A 685 2.17 36.36 6.18
CA THR A 685 1.19 37.27 6.79
C THR A 685 1.16 37.20 8.32
N GLY A 686 1.76 36.18 8.92
CA GLY A 686 1.96 36.14 10.36
C GLY A 686 2.31 34.78 10.91
N PHE A 687 2.47 34.71 12.23
CA PHE A 687 2.70 33.49 13.00
C PHE A 687 1.52 33.19 13.91
N SER A 688 1.31 31.92 14.24
CA SER A 688 0.32 31.55 15.25
C SER A 688 0.75 30.38 16.13
N VAL A 689 0.40 30.49 17.41
CA VAL A 689 0.51 29.40 18.39
C VAL A 689 -0.89 28.85 18.64
N SER A 690 -1.09 27.57 18.33
CA SER A 690 -2.37 26.88 18.50
C SER A 690 -2.25 25.75 19.53
N LYS A 691 -3.35 25.51 20.24
CA LYS A 691 -3.38 24.54 21.33
C LYS A 691 -3.45 23.12 20.78
N THR A 692 -2.57 22.25 21.29
CA THR A 692 -2.68 20.80 21.12
C THR A 692 -3.30 20.17 22.36
N LYS A 693 -3.60 18.86 22.32
CA LYS A 693 -4.16 18.12 23.45
C LYS A 693 -3.32 18.22 24.73
N GLU A 694 -1.99 18.21 24.59
CA GLU A 694 -1.01 18.27 25.68
C GLU A 694 -0.45 19.68 25.90
N GLY A 695 -0.89 20.64 25.08
CA GLY A 695 -0.40 22.00 25.06
C GLY A 695 -0.83 22.82 26.28
N SER A 696 0.08 23.66 26.78
CA SER A 696 -0.21 24.56 27.90
C SER A 696 -1.15 25.68 27.48
N ASN A 697 -2.10 26.04 28.35
CA ASN A 697 -3.04 27.13 28.08
C ASN A 697 -2.38 28.52 28.09
N PHE A 698 -1.30 28.69 28.85
CA PHE A 698 -0.66 29.99 29.06
C PHE A 698 0.85 29.87 28.86
N GLY A 699 1.46 30.95 28.39
CA GLY A 699 2.90 31.07 28.21
C GLY A 699 3.25 32.14 27.21
N TYR A 700 4.53 32.18 26.84
CA TYR A 700 5.00 33.06 25.78
C TYR A 700 6.16 32.43 25.01
N ILE A 701 6.26 32.82 23.75
CA ILE A 701 7.45 32.57 22.94
C ILE A 701 8.10 33.89 22.55
N LEU A 702 9.40 33.88 22.34
CA LEU A 702 10.11 34.99 21.71
C LEU A 702 10.50 34.58 20.30
N LEU A 703 10.28 35.46 19.36
CA LEU A 703 10.61 35.32 17.95
C LEU A 703 11.76 36.27 17.63
N ASP A 704 12.76 35.76 16.93
CA ASP A 704 13.93 36.52 16.52
C ASP A 704 14.53 35.94 15.22
N ASP A 705 15.29 36.75 14.48
CA ASP A 705 15.99 36.39 13.23
C ASP A 705 15.18 35.46 12.29
N LEU A 706 14.03 35.93 11.81
CA LEU A 706 13.35 35.28 10.67
C LEU A 706 14.21 35.47 9.43
N GLN A 707 14.58 34.39 8.76
CA GLN A 707 15.39 34.39 7.56
C GLN A 707 14.72 33.62 6.43
N GLU A 708 14.89 34.12 5.20
CA GLU A 708 14.69 33.33 3.99
C GLU A 708 16.00 32.68 3.57
N SER A 709 15.93 31.49 2.99
CA SER A 709 17.09 30.81 2.42
C SER A 709 16.79 30.28 1.02
N ILE A 710 17.77 30.45 0.14
CA ILE A 710 17.75 29.95 -1.23
C ILE A 710 18.70 28.74 -1.31
N ILE A 711 18.16 27.57 -1.62
CA ILE A 711 18.92 26.35 -1.91
C ILE A 711 18.89 26.15 -3.42
N ARG A 712 19.99 26.49 -4.11
CA ARG A 712 20.15 26.19 -5.54
C ARG A 712 21.13 25.06 -5.75
N TYR A 713 20.64 23.95 -6.27
CA TYR A 713 21.49 22.85 -6.72
C TYR A 713 22.07 23.16 -8.09
N PRO A 714 23.38 22.92 -8.30
CA PRO A 714 24.02 23.12 -9.59
C PRO A 714 23.41 22.18 -10.65
N GLN A 715 23.06 22.74 -11.82
CA GLN A 715 22.39 22.02 -12.91
C GLN A 715 23.32 21.61 -14.05
N ASN A 716 24.63 21.83 -13.91
CA ASN A 716 25.58 21.48 -14.96
C ASN A 716 25.58 19.97 -15.22
N ALA A 717 25.68 19.60 -16.50
CA ALA A 717 25.88 18.22 -16.89
C ALA A 717 27.27 17.75 -16.42
N VAL A 718 27.34 16.50 -15.97
CA VAL A 718 28.57 15.85 -15.54
C VAL A 718 28.73 14.58 -16.35
N THR A 719 29.90 14.41 -16.97
CA THR A 719 30.21 13.17 -17.69
C THR A 719 30.81 12.19 -16.70
N LEU A 720 30.08 11.12 -16.41
CA LEU A 720 30.56 10.06 -15.52
C LEU A 720 31.49 9.11 -16.27
N PRO A 721 32.48 8.50 -15.58
CA PRO A 721 33.31 7.46 -16.18
C PRO A 721 32.46 6.28 -16.67
N ASN A 722 32.83 5.72 -17.82
CA ASN A 722 32.16 4.52 -18.35
C ASN A 722 32.61 3.28 -17.55
N VAL A 723 31.64 2.53 -17.01
CA VAL A 723 31.89 1.25 -16.35
C VAL A 723 31.57 0.13 -17.34
N PRO A 724 32.56 -0.69 -17.76
CA PRO A 724 32.29 -1.84 -18.61
C PRO A 724 31.25 -2.75 -17.97
N LYS A 725 30.25 -3.17 -18.75
CA LYS A 725 29.30 -4.18 -18.28
C LYS A 725 30.06 -5.48 -18.02
N PRO A 726 29.85 -6.13 -16.86
CA PRO A 726 30.46 -7.43 -16.60
C PRO A 726 29.97 -8.45 -17.64
N SER A 727 30.88 -9.30 -18.12
CA SER A 727 30.52 -10.44 -18.98
C SER A 727 29.76 -11.49 -18.17
N ASP A 728 28.85 -12.24 -18.82
CA ASP A 728 28.20 -13.39 -18.18
C ASP A 728 29.25 -14.45 -17.79
N GLY A 729 29.30 -14.83 -16.51
CA GLY A 729 30.25 -15.82 -16.00
C GLY A 729 30.10 -17.23 -16.61
N ALA A 730 28.94 -17.53 -17.20
CA ALA A 730 28.69 -18.79 -17.90
C ALA A 730 29.26 -18.83 -19.32
N LEU A 731 29.59 -17.67 -19.92
CA LEU A 731 30.24 -17.64 -21.23
C LEU A 731 31.68 -18.13 -21.11
N LYS A 732 32.03 -19.18 -21.85
CA LYS A 732 33.40 -19.71 -21.94
C LYS A 732 33.97 -19.53 -23.34
N PRO A 733 35.30 -19.38 -23.48
CA PRO A 733 35.93 -19.38 -24.79
C PRO A 733 35.78 -20.74 -25.47
N THR A 734 35.79 -20.72 -26.79
CA THR A 734 35.69 -21.92 -27.63
C THR A 734 37.04 -22.64 -27.68
N VAL A 735 37.25 -23.65 -26.81
CA VAL A 735 38.53 -24.39 -26.70
C VAL A 735 38.49 -25.85 -27.21
N SER A 736 37.33 -26.51 -27.23
CA SER A 736 37.18 -27.89 -27.73
C SER A 736 35.83 -28.08 -28.44
N LEU A 737 35.79 -28.87 -29.52
CA LEU A 737 34.53 -29.22 -30.20
C LEU A 737 33.61 -30.09 -29.33
N ARG A 738 34.17 -30.84 -28.37
CA ARG A 738 33.39 -31.60 -27.37
C ARG A 738 34.01 -31.38 -25.98
N PRO A 739 33.58 -30.35 -25.24
CA PRO A 739 34.03 -30.12 -23.87
C PRO A 739 33.56 -31.25 -22.94
N GLU A 740 34.33 -31.51 -21.88
CA GLU A 740 33.93 -32.43 -20.82
C GLU A 740 32.65 -31.94 -20.12
N GLY A 741 31.74 -32.86 -19.80
CA GLY A 741 30.47 -32.55 -19.17
C GLY A 741 29.49 -33.73 -19.21
N ASP A 742 28.51 -33.70 -18.32
CA ASP A 742 27.50 -34.73 -18.11
C ASP A 742 26.40 -34.75 -19.17
N PHE A 743 26.08 -33.58 -19.71
CA PHE A 743 25.03 -33.39 -20.70
C PHE A 743 25.34 -32.14 -21.53
N ARG A 744 25.23 -32.25 -22.85
CA ARG A 744 25.57 -31.20 -23.81
C ARG A 744 24.46 -31.03 -24.82
N PHE A 745 23.98 -29.81 -25.01
CA PHE A 745 22.99 -29.55 -26.04
C PHE A 745 23.26 -28.31 -26.86
N ALA A 746 22.96 -28.43 -28.15
CA ALA A 746 23.06 -27.35 -29.10
C ALA A 746 21.74 -26.57 -29.15
N VAL A 747 21.84 -25.24 -29.18
CA VAL A 747 20.71 -24.33 -29.36
C VAL A 747 21.00 -23.40 -30.51
N MET A 748 20.03 -23.24 -31.40
CA MET A 748 20.12 -22.27 -32.50
C MET A 748 18.72 -21.87 -32.97
N GLY A 749 18.60 -20.72 -33.60
CA GLY A 749 17.32 -20.29 -34.17
C GLY A 749 16.87 -21.17 -35.34
N GLN A 750 15.62 -20.99 -35.72
CA GLN A 750 15.02 -21.73 -36.82
C GLN A 750 15.54 -21.29 -38.20
N ALA A 751 15.54 -22.22 -39.16
CA ALA A 751 15.78 -21.91 -40.56
C ALA A 751 14.61 -21.12 -41.16
N GLU A 752 14.90 -20.04 -41.91
CA GLU A 752 13.87 -19.24 -42.59
C GLU A 752 13.09 -20.03 -43.63
N ASN A 753 13.75 -20.97 -44.32
CA ASN A 753 13.15 -21.80 -45.35
C ASN A 753 13.76 -23.23 -45.36
N PRO A 754 13.06 -24.23 -45.91
CA PRO A 754 13.59 -25.59 -46.02
C PRO A 754 14.75 -25.75 -47.03
N SER A 755 14.95 -24.79 -47.94
CA SER A 755 15.99 -24.87 -48.99
C SER A 755 17.43 -24.79 -48.45
N LEU A 756 17.60 -24.30 -47.22
CA LEU A 756 18.87 -24.28 -46.48
C LEU A 756 19.48 -25.67 -46.19
N ARG A 757 18.76 -26.76 -46.48
CA ARG A 757 19.17 -28.15 -46.22
C ARG A 757 20.60 -28.51 -46.64
N LYS A 758 21.10 -27.97 -47.77
CA LYS A 758 22.48 -28.25 -48.23
C LYS A 758 23.54 -27.55 -47.40
N GLU A 759 23.27 -26.34 -46.92
CA GLU A 759 24.21 -25.54 -46.13
C GLU A 759 24.32 -26.04 -44.69
N ILE A 760 23.25 -26.65 -44.18
CA ILE A 760 23.20 -27.18 -42.81
C ILE A 760 23.38 -28.70 -42.72
N ALA A 761 23.66 -29.40 -43.82
CA ALA A 761 23.89 -30.85 -43.80
C ALA A 761 25.10 -31.25 -42.94
N THR A 762 26.21 -30.49 -43.01
CA THR A 762 27.42 -30.72 -42.19
C THR A 762 27.19 -30.45 -40.70
N LEU A 763 26.22 -29.59 -40.38
CA LEU A 763 25.77 -29.36 -39.01
C LEU A 763 25.07 -30.61 -38.46
N ALA A 764 24.23 -31.29 -39.25
CA ALA A 764 23.56 -32.52 -38.80
C ALA A 764 24.55 -33.58 -38.32
N ASP A 765 25.61 -33.83 -39.10
CA ASP A 765 26.67 -34.78 -38.74
C ASP A 765 27.41 -34.35 -37.46
N THR A 766 27.70 -33.05 -37.33
CA THR A 766 28.35 -32.51 -36.13
C THR A 766 27.48 -32.70 -34.89
N LEU A 767 26.19 -32.35 -34.98
CA LEU A 767 25.25 -32.47 -33.88
C LEU A 767 25.05 -33.93 -33.46
N ASN A 768 24.82 -34.82 -34.43
CA ASN A 768 24.56 -36.24 -34.18
C ASN A 768 25.74 -36.97 -33.52
N ASN A 769 26.98 -36.58 -33.85
CA ASN A 769 28.18 -37.27 -33.37
C ASN A 769 28.73 -36.73 -32.04
N LEU A 770 28.47 -35.46 -31.71
CA LEU A 770 29.17 -34.77 -30.61
C LEU A 770 28.27 -34.39 -29.43
N TYR A 771 26.95 -34.26 -29.63
CA TYR A 771 26.04 -33.70 -28.62
C TYR A 771 24.85 -34.61 -28.32
N ASP A 772 24.21 -34.38 -27.17
CA ASP A 772 23.22 -35.29 -26.60
C ASP A 772 21.78 -34.86 -26.95
N PHE A 773 21.58 -33.57 -27.28
CA PHE A 773 20.27 -32.97 -27.58
C PHE A 773 20.43 -31.72 -28.46
N ALA A 774 19.41 -31.39 -29.25
CA ALA A 774 19.36 -30.15 -30.04
C ALA A 774 18.02 -29.43 -29.86
N ALA A 775 18.04 -28.11 -29.73
CA ALA A 775 16.85 -27.29 -29.60
C ALA A 775 16.84 -26.13 -30.61
N PHE A 776 15.64 -25.87 -31.13
CA PHE A 776 15.39 -24.88 -32.17
C PHE A 776 14.27 -23.93 -31.74
N PRO A 777 14.57 -22.92 -30.90
CA PRO A 777 13.60 -21.91 -30.50
C PRO A 777 13.08 -21.11 -31.70
N GLY A 778 11.78 -20.84 -31.69
CA GLY A 778 11.07 -20.07 -32.71
C GLY A 778 10.23 -20.89 -33.67
N GLU A 779 9.70 -20.20 -34.68
CA GLU A 779 8.96 -20.81 -35.79
C GLU A 779 9.78 -20.91 -37.08
N GLY A 780 9.91 -22.11 -37.64
CA GLY A 780 10.52 -22.31 -38.95
C GLY A 780 10.67 -23.77 -39.33
N ALA A 781 11.63 -24.06 -40.23
CA ALA A 781 11.71 -25.33 -40.96
C ALA A 781 12.90 -26.22 -40.59
N MET A 782 13.45 -26.07 -39.38
CA MET A 782 14.72 -26.71 -39.02
C MET A 782 14.62 -28.24 -38.96
N LYS A 783 13.46 -28.79 -38.59
CA LYS A 783 13.23 -30.25 -38.59
C LYS A 783 13.14 -30.84 -39.99
N GLU A 784 12.64 -30.08 -40.96
CA GLU A 784 12.59 -30.47 -42.36
C GLU A 784 13.96 -30.33 -43.03
N ALA A 785 14.77 -29.38 -42.57
CA ALA A 785 16.06 -29.06 -43.13
C ALA A 785 17.23 -29.89 -42.52
N LEU A 786 17.12 -30.40 -41.28
CA LEU A 786 18.13 -31.24 -40.61
C LEU A 786 17.64 -32.67 -40.35
N ALA A 787 18.45 -33.66 -40.73
CA ALA A 787 18.23 -35.07 -40.36
C ALA A 787 18.99 -35.41 -39.07
N LEU A 788 18.30 -35.38 -37.92
CA LEU A 788 18.88 -35.70 -36.62
C LEU A 788 18.46 -37.08 -36.12
N HIS A 789 19.40 -37.82 -35.56
CA HIS A 789 19.18 -39.09 -34.85
C HIS A 789 19.26 -38.94 -33.33
N ILE A 790 19.70 -37.78 -32.84
CA ILE A 790 19.62 -37.39 -31.44
C ILE A 790 18.24 -36.79 -31.10
N PRO A 791 17.81 -36.82 -29.83
CA PRO A 791 16.60 -36.11 -29.41
C PRO A 791 16.66 -34.63 -29.79
N SER A 792 15.56 -34.10 -30.33
CA SER A 792 15.47 -32.68 -30.70
C SER A 792 14.13 -32.04 -30.36
N LEU A 793 14.15 -30.73 -30.12
CA LEU A 793 12.99 -29.93 -29.71
C LEU A 793 12.84 -28.71 -30.63
N ASP A 794 11.66 -28.54 -31.22
CA ASP A 794 11.21 -27.27 -31.79
C ASP A 794 10.18 -26.64 -30.83
N THR A 795 9.89 -25.35 -30.96
CA THR A 795 8.91 -24.66 -30.11
C THR A 795 7.63 -24.27 -30.83
N LYS A 796 7.45 -24.67 -32.12
CA LYS A 796 6.34 -24.22 -32.99
C LYS A 796 4.97 -24.35 -32.33
N GLU A 797 4.63 -25.54 -31.84
CA GLU A 797 3.38 -25.85 -31.12
C GLU A 797 3.56 -27.01 -30.15
N GLY A 798 3.09 -26.87 -28.91
CA GLY A 798 3.10 -27.96 -27.93
C GLY A 798 3.66 -27.56 -26.58
N TYR A 799 3.32 -28.38 -25.59
CA TYR A 799 3.67 -28.18 -24.20
C TYR A 799 4.09 -29.52 -23.60
N SER A 800 5.31 -29.60 -23.08
CA SER A 800 5.91 -30.87 -22.63
C SER A 800 7.02 -30.66 -21.59
N PHE A 801 7.29 -31.71 -20.83
CA PHE A 801 8.38 -31.78 -19.88
C PHE A 801 9.18 -33.06 -20.08
N SER A 802 10.49 -32.99 -19.87
CA SER A 802 11.35 -34.17 -19.88
C SER A 802 12.51 -33.99 -18.92
N TYR A 803 13.03 -35.10 -18.40
CA TYR A 803 14.15 -35.13 -17.47
C TYR A 803 15.37 -35.74 -18.14
N GLN A 804 16.52 -35.11 -17.96
CA GLN A 804 17.83 -35.62 -18.40
C GLN A 804 18.80 -35.53 -17.22
N LYS A 805 19.01 -36.65 -16.52
CA LYS A 805 19.70 -36.68 -15.21
C LYS A 805 19.06 -35.65 -14.26
N ASP A 806 19.85 -34.72 -13.71
CA ASP A 806 19.42 -33.67 -12.78
C ASP A 806 18.86 -32.41 -13.49
N ASN A 807 18.50 -32.50 -14.77
CA ASN A 807 18.05 -31.36 -15.58
C ASN A 807 16.59 -31.53 -16.00
N LEU A 808 15.78 -30.50 -15.77
CA LEU A 808 14.41 -30.40 -16.26
C LEU A 808 14.39 -29.58 -17.55
N ILE A 809 13.89 -30.18 -18.63
CA ILE A 809 13.68 -29.54 -19.92
C ILE A 809 12.18 -29.30 -20.11
N ILE A 810 11.81 -28.04 -20.32
CA ILE A 810 10.42 -27.57 -20.44
C ILE A 810 10.21 -26.97 -21.83
N ARG A 811 9.14 -27.37 -22.50
CA ARG A 811 8.63 -26.69 -23.69
C ARG A 811 7.34 -25.97 -23.34
N LEU A 812 7.28 -24.66 -23.55
CA LEU A 812 6.07 -23.85 -23.33
C LEU A 812 5.45 -23.40 -24.66
N ASP A 813 4.12 -23.48 -24.74
CA ASP A 813 3.37 -22.97 -25.89
C ASP A 813 3.08 -21.48 -25.71
N THR A 814 3.88 -20.65 -26.36
CA THR A 814 3.77 -19.18 -26.32
C THR A 814 3.45 -18.57 -27.68
N LYS A 815 2.89 -19.34 -28.63
CA LYS A 815 2.61 -18.88 -30.00
C LYS A 815 1.74 -17.62 -30.02
N ASN A 816 0.77 -17.52 -29.12
CA ASN A 816 -0.11 -16.36 -28.98
C ASN A 816 0.50 -15.23 -28.13
N LYS A 817 1.84 -15.21 -27.94
CA LYS A 817 2.53 -14.23 -27.10
C LYS A 817 1.99 -14.24 -25.66
N SER A 818 1.64 -15.43 -25.17
CA SER A 818 1.05 -15.64 -23.85
C SER A 818 1.12 -17.12 -23.50
N LEU A 819 1.13 -17.46 -22.21
CA LEU A 819 1.00 -18.84 -21.73
C LEU A 819 -0.47 -19.29 -21.66
N THR A 820 -1.42 -18.40 -22.00
CA THR A 820 -2.87 -18.67 -21.97
C THR A 820 -3.40 -19.42 -23.19
N SER A 821 -2.55 -19.78 -24.16
CA SER A 821 -2.93 -20.58 -25.33
C SER A 821 -3.66 -21.88 -24.96
N LYS A 822 -3.37 -22.42 -23.78
CA LYS A 822 -4.11 -23.53 -23.15
C LYS A 822 -4.44 -23.15 -21.71
N PRO A 823 -5.71 -23.28 -21.28
CA PRO A 823 -6.15 -22.86 -19.94
C PRO A 823 -5.29 -23.39 -18.78
N GLU A 824 -4.90 -24.67 -18.86
CA GLU A 824 -4.20 -25.40 -17.81
C GLU A 824 -2.67 -25.25 -17.85
N GLN A 825 -2.10 -24.57 -18.86
CA GLN A 825 -0.64 -24.53 -19.06
C GLN A 825 0.09 -23.87 -17.89
N TRP A 826 -0.44 -22.75 -17.39
CA TRP A 826 0.11 -22.05 -16.23
C TRP A 826 0.16 -22.95 -14.99
N LYS A 827 -0.96 -23.58 -14.65
CA LYS A 827 -1.06 -24.49 -13.51
C LYS A 827 -0.10 -25.67 -13.64
N ARG A 828 -0.09 -26.35 -14.79
CA ARG A 828 0.81 -27.48 -15.03
C ARG A 828 2.28 -27.07 -14.99
N PHE A 829 2.61 -25.83 -15.40
CA PHE A 829 3.97 -25.32 -15.42
C PHE A 829 4.49 -25.14 -14.00
N LEU A 830 3.70 -24.50 -13.15
CA LEU A 830 4.05 -24.32 -11.74
C LEU A 830 4.08 -25.65 -10.99
N ASP A 831 3.08 -26.52 -11.20
CA ASP A 831 3.03 -27.86 -10.60
C ASP A 831 4.30 -28.68 -10.91
N GLU A 832 4.83 -28.58 -12.13
CA GLU A 832 6.05 -29.30 -12.51
C GLU A 832 7.28 -28.69 -11.82
N LEU A 833 7.39 -27.36 -11.79
CA LEU A 833 8.49 -26.69 -11.07
C LEU A 833 8.46 -27.03 -9.57
N ASP A 834 7.29 -27.14 -8.96
CA ASP A 834 7.13 -27.53 -7.55
C ASP A 834 7.54 -28.99 -7.29
N LYS A 835 7.22 -29.91 -8.20
CA LYS A 835 7.50 -31.36 -8.03
C LYS A 835 8.90 -31.77 -8.50
N ALA A 836 9.54 -30.98 -9.34
CA ALA A 836 10.81 -31.34 -9.96
C ALA A 836 11.91 -31.60 -8.93
N ASN A 837 12.56 -32.75 -9.03
CA ASN A 837 13.80 -33.07 -8.34
C ASN A 837 14.99 -32.86 -9.29
N ALA A 838 15.10 -31.64 -9.83
CA ALA A 838 16.15 -31.22 -10.74
C ALA A 838 16.95 -30.09 -10.11
N LYS A 839 18.21 -29.95 -10.49
CA LYS A 839 19.07 -28.83 -10.10
C LYS A 839 18.97 -27.67 -11.09
N ASN A 840 18.87 -28.00 -12.37
CA ASN A 840 18.85 -27.03 -13.46
C ASN A 840 17.54 -27.12 -14.25
N VAL A 841 17.02 -25.97 -14.68
CA VAL A 841 15.80 -25.86 -15.49
C VAL A 841 16.10 -25.12 -16.80
N PHE A 842 15.74 -25.76 -17.92
CA PHE A 842 15.91 -25.23 -19.27
C PHE A 842 14.55 -25.12 -19.95
N ILE A 843 14.13 -23.90 -20.26
CA ILE A 843 12.79 -23.59 -20.78
C ILE A 843 12.92 -23.13 -22.23
N PHE A 844 12.20 -23.78 -23.12
CA PHE A 844 12.18 -23.49 -24.54
C PHE A 844 10.79 -22.99 -24.94
N MET A 845 10.74 -21.86 -25.63
CA MET A 845 9.50 -21.25 -26.09
C MET A 845 9.70 -20.50 -27.42
N THR A 846 8.61 -20.25 -28.14
CA THR A 846 8.69 -19.48 -29.39
C THR A 846 8.89 -18.01 -29.08
N ASN A 847 7.92 -17.39 -28.41
CA ASN A 847 7.99 -16.01 -27.97
C ASN A 847 8.48 -15.96 -26.53
N GLY A 848 9.58 -15.25 -26.27
CA GLY A 848 10.07 -14.96 -24.93
C GLY A 848 9.17 -13.97 -24.17
N PRO A 849 9.39 -13.77 -22.85
CA PRO A 849 8.58 -12.84 -22.05
C PRO A 849 8.59 -11.40 -22.59
N GLY A 850 9.66 -10.96 -23.26
CA GLY A 850 9.73 -9.64 -23.90
C GLY A 850 8.73 -9.46 -25.06
N ALA A 851 8.24 -10.55 -25.63
CA ALA A 851 7.27 -10.55 -26.73
C ALA A 851 5.82 -10.77 -26.26
N PHE A 852 5.57 -10.98 -24.96
CA PHE A 852 4.22 -11.26 -24.45
C PHE A 852 3.28 -10.06 -24.65
N SER A 853 2.01 -10.34 -24.98
CA SER A 853 1.00 -9.30 -25.19
C SER A 853 0.57 -8.62 -23.89
N ASP A 854 0.56 -9.37 -22.78
CA ASP A 854 0.28 -8.85 -21.44
C ASP A 854 1.59 -8.69 -20.66
N ARG A 855 1.96 -7.43 -20.37
CA ARG A 855 3.21 -7.11 -19.64
C ARG A 855 3.23 -7.65 -18.22
N ARG A 856 2.07 -7.79 -17.58
CA ARG A 856 1.98 -8.32 -16.22
C ARG A 856 2.08 -9.84 -16.21
N GLU A 857 1.55 -10.52 -17.22
CA GLU A 857 1.82 -11.95 -17.44
C GLU A 857 3.31 -12.20 -17.64
N ALA A 858 3.97 -11.38 -18.46
CA ALA A 858 5.42 -11.44 -18.65
C ALA A 858 6.17 -11.25 -17.31
N LYS A 859 5.77 -10.24 -16.54
CA LYS A 859 6.33 -9.97 -15.21
C LYS A 859 6.10 -11.13 -14.25
N LEU A 860 4.90 -11.70 -14.20
CA LEU A 860 4.60 -12.88 -13.37
C LEU A 860 5.49 -14.06 -13.75
N PHE A 861 5.66 -14.32 -15.05
CA PHE A 861 6.51 -15.41 -15.53
C PHE A 861 7.95 -15.23 -15.03
N VAL A 862 8.50 -14.03 -15.21
CA VAL A 862 9.83 -13.66 -14.74
C VAL A 862 9.93 -13.78 -13.22
N GLU A 863 9.01 -13.19 -12.45
CA GLU A 863 8.98 -13.24 -10.98
C GLU A 863 8.89 -14.67 -10.44
N LYS A 864 8.12 -15.56 -11.09
CA LYS A 864 8.04 -16.97 -10.69
C LYS A 864 9.36 -17.70 -10.94
N LEU A 865 10.00 -17.47 -12.09
CA LEU A 865 11.32 -18.05 -12.35
C LEU A 865 12.38 -17.56 -11.38
N GLU A 866 12.36 -16.27 -11.05
CA GLU A 866 13.23 -15.67 -10.01
C GLU A 866 13.00 -16.31 -8.65
N GLU A 867 11.73 -16.48 -8.24
CA GLU A 867 11.37 -17.14 -6.98
C GLU A 867 11.93 -18.58 -6.91
N TYR A 868 11.71 -19.38 -7.95
CA TYR A 868 12.22 -20.74 -8.01
C TYR A 868 13.74 -20.79 -8.11
N ARG A 869 14.37 -19.86 -8.83
CA ARG A 869 15.83 -19.73 -8.89
C ARG A 869 16.41 -19.39 -7.51
N ARG A 870 15.75 -18.53 -6.74
CA ARG A 870 16.16 -18.15 -5.39
C ARG A 870 16.01 -19.31 -4.41
N LYS A 871 14.88 -20.02 -4.46
CA LYS A 871 14.51 -21.02 -3.42
C LYS A 871 14.92 -22.46 -3.73
N LYS A 872 14.95 -22.86 -5.00
CA LYS A 872 14.96 -24.28 -5.37
C LYS A 872 16.05 -24.67 -6.37
N PHE A 873 16.12 -23.99 -7.51
CA PHE A 873 17.00 -24.38 -8.60
C PHE A 873 18.33 -23.63 -8.55
N ASP A 874 19.39 -24.30 -8.99
CA ASP A 874 20.73 -23.72 -9.09
C ASP A 874 20.90 -22.93 -10.39
N GLN A 875 20.21 -23.33 -11.46
CA GLN A 875 20.24 -22.64 -12.75
C GLN A 875 18.85 -22.63 -13.40
N VAL A 876 18.45 -21.49 -13.96
CA VAL A 876 17.22 -21.35 -14.74
C VAL A 876 17.54 -20.58 -16.03
N TRP A 877 17.25 -21.20 -17.17
CA TRP A 877 17.60 -20.69 -18.50
C TRP A 877 16.36 -20.74 -19.39
N VAL A 878 16.12 -19.68 -20.13
CA VAL A 878 15.00 -19.50 -21.05
C VAL A 878 15.56 -19.25 -22.44
N PHE A 879 15.17 -20.06 -23.41
CA PHE A 879 15.56 -19.94 -24.81
C PHE A 879 14.33 -19.61 -25.65
N SER A 880 14.42 -18.55 -26.45
CA SER A 880 13.34 -18.09 -27.32
C SER A 880 13.82 -17.52 -28.65
N GLU A 881 12.90 -17.25 -29.56
CA GLU A 881 13.17 -16.49 -30.78
C GLU A 881 13.40 -15.01 -30.43
N GLY A 882 14.29 -14.35 -31.19
CA GLY A 882 14.48 -12.90 -31.16
C GLY A 882 14.95 -12.37 -32.51
N SER A 883 15.15 -11.06 -32.61
CA SER A 883 15.66 -10.43 -33.83
C SER A 883 17.18 -10.58 -34.00
N THR A 884 17.89 -10.83 -32.90
CA THR A 884 19.35 -11.02 -32.85
C THR A 884 19.68 -12.08 -31.80
N ASP A 885 20.82 -12.75 -31.96
CA ASP A 885 21.34 -13.60 -30.90
C ASP A 885 21.74 -12.74 -29.69
N SER A 886 21.11 -12.97 -28.54
CA SER A 886 21.36 -12.17 -27.34
C SER A 886 21.25 -12.99 -26.06
N VAL A 887 21.96 -12.54 -25.01
CA VAL A 887 21.87 -13.09 -23.67
C VAL A 887 21.61 -11.96 -22.69
N ARG A 888 20.53 -12.10 -21.92
CA ARG A 888 20.12 -11.18 -20.87
C ARG A 888 20.03 -11.93 -19.55
N LEU A 889 20.81 -11.49 -18.58
CA LEU A 889 20.83 -12.04 -17.23
C LEU A 889 20.04 -11.13 -16.28
N GLU A 890 18.99 -11.67 -15.67
CA GLU A 890 18.08 -10.91 -14.81
C GLU A 890 17.78 -11.76 -13.56
N LYS A 891 18.23 -11.30 -12.38
CA LYS A 891 18.01 -11.93 -11.08
C LYS A 891 18.24 -13.44 -11.05
N GLY A 892 19.37 -13.88 -11.62
CA GLY A 892 19.76 -15.29 -11.63
C GLY A 892 19.21 -16.13 -12.79
N VAL A 893 18.34 -15.57 -13.63
CA VAL A 893 17.73 -16.25 -14.78
C VAL A 893 18.36 -15.74 -16.07
N ARG A 894 18.78 -16.67 -16.94
CA ARG A 894 19.32 -16.34 -18.27
C ARG A 894 18.22 -16.41 -19.31
N TYR A 895 17.96 -15.29 -19.97
CA TYR A 895 17.09 -15.20 -21.13
C TYR A 895 17.96 -15.11 -22.38
N MET A 896 17.84 -16.10 -23.25
CA MET A 896 18.63 -16.23 -24.47
C MET A 896 17.71 -16.20 -25.67
N GLU A 897 17.97 -15.25 -26.56
CA GLU A 897 17.20 -15.09 -27.79
C GLU A 897 18.05 -15.48 -28.98
N PHE A 898 17.44 -16.11 -29.98
CA PHE A 898 18.10 -16.58 -31.19
C PHE A 898 17.39 -16.05 -32.42
N LYS A 899 18.15 -15.48 -33.36
CA LYS A 899 17.63 -15.05 -34.65
C LYS A 899 17.43 -16.23 -35.60
N LYS A 900 16.57 -16.05 -36.60
CA LYS A 900 16.44 -17.03 -37.69
C LYS A 900 17.72 -17.09 -38.52
N ILE A 901 17.97 -18.28 -39.06
CA ILE A 901 19.12 -18.57 -39.91
C ILE A 901 18.73 -18.30 -41.37
N SER A 902 19.54 -17.46 -42.02
CA SER A 902 19.42 -17.11 -43.45
C SER A 902 20.69 -17.51 -44.22
N GLU A 903 20.61 -17.54 -45.55
CA GLU A 903 21.70 -18.00 -46.46
C GLU A 903 22.96 -17.10 -46.43
N THR A 904 22.88 -15.90 -45.86
CA THR A 904 23.93 -14.88 -45.99
C THR A 904 24.93 -14.84 -44.83
N GLU A 905 24.72 -15.65 -43.78
CA GLU A 905 25.49 -15.56 -42.54
C GLU A 905 26.25 -16.86 -42.21
N PRO A 906 27.44 -16.75 -41.57
CA PRO A 906 28.15 -17.93 -41.10
C PRO A 906 27.33 -18.68 -40.05
N LEU A 907 27.03 -19.95 -40.34
CA LEU A 907 26.31 -20.85 -39.44
C LEU A 907 27.04 -21.00 -38.10
N GLN A 908 26.36 -20.56 -37.05
CA GLN A 908 26.81 -20.66 -35.67
C GLN A 908 25.69 -21.25 -34.80
N PHE A 909 26.04 -22.06 -33.81
CA PHE A 909 25.13 -22.53 -32.78
C PHE A 909 25.73 -22.28 -31.40
N MET A 910 24.86 -22.19 -30.40
CA MET A 910 25.27 -22.15 -29.01
C MET A 910 25.35 -23.57 -28.46
N LEU A 911 26.50 -23.94 -27.90
CA LEU A 911 26.67 -25.18 -27.15
C LEU A 911 26.53 -24.90 -25.67
N VAL A 912 25.50 -25.45 -25.04
CA VAL A 912 25.34 -25.48 -23.58
C VAL A 912 25.98 -26.77 -23.04
N THR A 913 26.87 -26.63 -22.05
CA THR A 913 27.55 -27.74 -21.39
C THR A 913 27.22 -27.73 -19.90
N ILE A 914 26.73 -28.86 -19.40
CA ILE A 914 26.34 -29.04 -18.00
C ILE A 914 27.28 -30.05 -17.36
N ASN A 915 27.84 -29.69 -16.21
CA ASN A 915 28.64 -30.57 -15.36
C ASN A 915 28.17 -30.39 -13.91
N GLY A 916 27.27 -31.26 -13.46
CA GLY A 916 26.52 -31.07 -12.21
C GLY A 916 25.80 -29.70 -12.14
N ASN A 917 26.32 -28.82 -11.29
CA ASN A 917 25.75 -27.49 -11.02
C ASN A 917 26.40 -26.38 -11.86
N ASP A 918 27.51 -26.69 -12.52
CA ASP A 918 28.19 -25.75 -13.42
C ASP A 918 27.57 -25.85 -14.81
N VAL A 919 26.99 -24.75 -15.27
CA VAL A 919 26.35 -24.65 -16.57
C VAL A 919 27.00 -23.51 -17.33
N SER A 920 27.58 -23.83 -18.47
CA SER A 920 28.30 -22.90 -19.32
C SER A 920 27.81 -22.95 -20.76
N TYR A 921 28.13 -21.90 -21.52
CA TYR A 921 27.85 -21.87 -22.95
C TYR A 921 29.03 -21.35 -23.76
N GLN A 922 29.12 -21.81 -25.01
CA GLN A 922 30.11 -21.42 -26.01
C GLN A 922 29.42 -21.22 -27.35
N TYR A 923 29.86 -20.27 -28.15
CA TYR A 923 29.43 -20.13 -29.54
C TYR A 923 30.34 -20.94 -30.46
N LYS A 924 29.74 -21.82 -31.27
CA LYS A 924 30.44 -22.76 -32.17
C LYS A 924 30.10 -22.45 -33.62
N ASN A 925 31.13 -22.24 -34.42
CA ASN A 925 30.97 -22.19 -35.87
C ASN A 925 30.83 -23.60 -36.43
N VAL A 926 30.05 -23.74 -37.49
CA VAL A 926 29.81 -25.03 -38.17
C VAL A 926 30.94 -25.40 -39.16
N LYS A 927 31.90 -24.49 -39.39
CA LYS A 927 33.07 -24.69 -40.27
C LYS A 927 34.34 -24.98 -39.49
#